data_AF-A0A951XKA2-F1
#
_entry.id   AF-A0A951XKA2-F1
#
_cell.length_a   1.000
_cell.length_b   1.000
_cell.length_c   1.000
_cell.angle_alpha   90.00
_cell.angle_beta   90.00
_cell.angle_gamma   90.00
#
_symmetry.space_group_name_H-M   'P 1'
#
loop_
_entity.id
_entity.type
_entity.pdbx_description
1 polymer ?
#
loop_
_entity_poly.entity_id
_entity_poly.type
_entity_poly.pdbx_seq_one_letter_code
_entity_poly.pdbx_strand_id
1 'polypeptide(L)'
;MNAGTNWVRWMILAAMAVSAAWAQSERVRPAPPDWDDPVTITLTGRPTYFHRHHAEVEGVSAEEQAIFQSSWAGELGLRIAGLADEPHRVRLAYTEMDLNAPRRRVFDILINDEVVRREVCIFNAVGNRRVLDLNFTDTPRDGVITFAQRKSVPETDVPSFTLLEVYDQKGRLIGRRSAYEMRPADWDRRGYLDLIYWGEIPDEHDQPPWAGTYKIRAHEPDKLTAADVLGPDGIAYPNWTRVGVPGGIPELANTVSATDYGMVADDDSDDSAALQRAIDALQVRGGGVLFIPAGRYYLDRPVVVTGDNIVLRGSGRDRTHLVSRFSMQGKPPELHGLDPQTPISGQGFYYLWVDPQGLTGIEIKAGGKVVSRVTRPGLWETQLFYRFSGAELLAGAGPGQTTLNVSVTYRDGTRRSVSAPVQVTDAEIDEPRAYGVLGMIVFRGNGPVGAKIPLTRDGARGDMSLEVASGHGLRAGDRIVLAAPVTEEWRKLRRVVHRGGTYRMNLYDVAAVEGDRLLLDEGLRLDFPAAENAHVQKLHPQRHCGIEDLTLTQAVDTRVHSVVFEYNWESWVRGLKVVQTGDKALYMPFSKRCEVRDSVFDRAWCNEGASAYIGWEHSFDCLMENVTTHDMRHAPVVQWSTSGCVIRDSVFHNSDAQWHAGWTNENLFEGLVVESSHDGGSYGNGMWSSGPEDGAHGPNGPRNVVYHCNITSTKVGLWMGGMNENWLILYNRFVVGRGPAVLAKSASFDHIIQGNVFVLLEPYPAAIYLGSRDCIGIELVNNRFVGPVSQLTGGAIRPAVEWDNRILASGDINRPHPPVRSIYDWQQENRERIQREQRQRAADRRTLRLPNRLADHAGAP
;
A
#
# COMPACT_ATOMS: atom_id res chain seq x y z
N MET A 1 10.72 2.70 -63.35
CA MET A 1 10.05 3.97 -63.66
C MET A 1 8.64 3.95 -63.07
N ASN A 2 8.16 5.13 -62.64
CA ASN A 2 6.88 5.45 -61.98
C ASN A 2 6.87 5.09 -60.47
N ALA A 3 7.30 5.95 -59.55
CA ALA A 3 6.89 7.34 -59.24
C ALA A 3 5.38 7.45 -58.91
N GLY A 4 5.02 7.06 -57.69
CA GLY A 4 3.64 7.16 -57.20
C GLY A 4 3.44 6.62 -55.80
N THR A 5 4.19 7.11 -54.80
CA THR A 5 3.87 6.87 -53.36
C THR A 5 4.59 7.82 -52.38
N ASN A 6 5.14 8.93 -52.88
CA ASN A 6 5.90 9.88 -52.05
C ASN A 6 5.07 11.03 -51.45
N TRP A 7 3.76 11.07 -51.66
CA TRP A 7 2.93 12.17 -51.11
C TRP A 7 2.59 12.01 -49.62
N VAL A 8 2.45 10.78 -49.12
CA VAL A 8 2.14 10.53 -47.69
C VAL A 8 3.39 10.67 -46.80
N ARG A 9 4.59 10.38 -47.33
CA ARG A 9 5.87 10.56 -46.61
C ARG A 9 6.24 12.04 -46.40
N TRP A 10 5.84 12.93 -47.31
CA TRP A 10 6.10 14.36 -47.15
C TRP A 10 5.12 15.06 -46.19
N MET A 11 3.89 14.54 -46.00
CA MET A 11 3.01 15.06 -44.94
C MET A 11 3.47 14.66 -43.53
N ILE A 12 4.09 13.48 -43.36
CA ILE A 12 4.66 13.06 -42.08
C ILE A 12 5.96 13.84 -41.76
N LEU A 13 6.76 14.20 -42.77
CA LEU A 13 7.92 15.08 -42.60
C LEU A 13 7.55 16.56 -42.42
N ALA A 14 6.44 17.02 -43.00
CA ALA A 14 5.88 18.35 -42.70
C ALA A 14 5.30 18.41 -41.27
N ALA A 15 4.71 17.32 -40.76
CA ALA A 15 4.33 17.21 -39.34
C ALA A 15 5.54 17.26 -38.39
N MET A 16 6.72 16.77 -38.83
CA MET A 16 7.98 16.91 -38.10
C MET A 16 8.59 18.33 -38.20
N ALA A 17 8.28 19.11 -39.22
CA ALA A 17 8.63 20.53 -39.25
C ALA A 17 7.74 21.37 -38.31
N VAL A 18 6.52 20.93 -38.01
CA VAL A 18 5.73 21.54 -36.92
C VAL A 18 6.42 21.26 -35.58
N SER A 19 7.03 20.08 -35.37
CA SER A 19 7.73 19.71 -34.12
C SER A 19 8.90 20.64 -33.72
N ALA A 20 9.45 21.40 -34.67
CA ALA A 20 10.44 22.44 -34.38
C ALA A 20 9.80 23.73 -33.83
N ALA A 21 8.53 24.01 -34.13
CA ALA A 21 7.74 25.09 -33.52
C ALA A 21 7.20 24.70 -32.13
N TRP A 22 6.79 23.43 -31.93
CA TRP A 22 6.43 22.89 -30.60
C TRP A 22 7.62 22.96 -29.60
N ALA A 23 8.86 22.94 -30.09
CA ALA A 23 10.07 23.09 -29.28
C ALA A 23 10.39 24.54 -28.87
N GLN A 24 9.71 25.56 -29.42
CA GLN A 24 9.99 26.96 -29.09
C GLN A 24 9.24 27.46 -27.85
N SER A 25 7.98 27.03 -27.62
CA SER A 25 7.19 27.46 -26.44
C SER A 25 7.70 26.88 -25.11
N GLU A 26 8.41 25.75 -25.15
CA GLU A 26 8.97 25.08 -23.95
C GLU A 26 9.98 25.94 -23.18
N ARG A 27 10.66 26.86 -23.87
CA ARG A 27 11.73 27.73 -23.32
C ARG A 27 11.26 29.14 -22.99
N VAL A 28 9.99 29.47 -23.27
CA VAL A 28 9.45 30.79 -22.99
C VAL A 28 9.11 30.86 -21.51
N ARG A 29 9.98 31.53 -20.75
CA ARG A 29 9.61 32.04 -19.44
C ARG A 29 8.71 33.25 -19.69
N PRO A 30 7.52 33.33 -19.06
CA PRO A 30 6.76 34.57 -19.05
C PRO A 30 7.67 35.69 -18.56
N ALA A 31 7.62 36.85 -19.21
CA ALA A 31 8.34 38.02 -18.72
C ALA A 31 7.89 38.28 -17.27
N PRO A 32 8.82 38.55 -16.33
CA PRO A 32 8.42 38.98 -15.00
C PRO A 32 7.58 40.26 -15.13
N PRO A 33 6.55 40.43 -14.29
CA PRO A 33 5.75 41.65 -14.29
C PRO A 33 6.65 42.88 -14.06
N ASP A 34 6.52 43.91 -14.90
CA ASP A 34 7.31 45.15 -14.87
C ASP A 34 6.67 46.21 -13.93
N TRP A 35 6.14 45.75 -12.79
CA TRP A 35 5.51 46.61 -11.79
C TRP A 35 5.85 46.13 -10.37
N ASP A 36 6.01 47.06 -9.42
CA ASP A 36 6.05 46.73 -8.00
C ASP A 36 4.68 46.16 -7.60
N ASP A 37 4.61 44.97 -7.01
CA ASP A 37 3.34 44.38 -6.55
C ASP A 37 2.78 45.23 -5.38
N PRO A 38 1.71 46.04 -5.57
CA PRO A 38 1.10 46.81 -4.49
C PRO A 38 0.33 45.93 -3.50
N VAL A 39 0.14 44.64 -3.81
CA VAL A 39 -0.61 43.67 -3.02
C VAL A 39 0.23 42.43 -2.75
N THR A 40 0.03 41.83 -1.58
CA THR A 40 0.67 40.56 -1.21
C THR A 40 -0.29 39.42 -1.47
N ILE A 41 0.03 38.53 -2.40
CA ILE A 41 -0.74 37.30 -2.65
C ILE A 41 -0.06 36.11 -1.96
N THR A 42 -0.75 35.52 -0.97
CA THR A 42 -0.26 34.36 -0.21
C THR A 42 -1.12 33.14 -0.45
N LEU A 43 -0.49 31.99 -0.67
CA LEU A 43 -1.16 30.70 -0.78
C LEU A 43 -1.69 30.25 0.60
N THR A 44 -2.97 29.89 0.68
CA THR A 44 -3.64 29.46 1.93
C THR A 44 -4.23 28.04 1.86
N GLY A 45 -4.21 27.41 0.68
CA GLY A 45 -4.69 26.03 0.46
C GLY A 45 -3.57 24.97 0.37
N ARG A 46 -3.97 23.72 0.08
CA ARG A 46 -3.04 22.58 -0.09
C ARG A 46 -3.03 22.14 -1.56
N PRO A 47 -2.16 22.73 -2.40
CA PRO A 47 -1.90 22.15 -3.71
C PRO A 47 -1.44 20.69 -3.56
N THR A 48 -2.00 19.77 -4.34
CA THR A 48 -1.69 18.34 -4.26
C THR A 48 -0.54 17.98 -5.18
N TYR A 49 -0.63 18.37 -6.46
CA TYR A 49 0.42 18.16 -7.44
C TYR A 49 0.35 19.22 -8.54
N PHE A 50 1.51 19.56 -9.08
CA PHE A 50 1.66 20.52 -10.18
C PHE A 50 1.81 19.77 -11.50
N HIS A 51 1.10 20.24 -12.52
CA HIS A 51 1.23 19.75 -13.89
C HIS A 51 1.61 20.88 -14.83
N ARG A 52 2.44 20.53 -15.81
CA ARG A 52 2.71 21.36 -16.99
C ARG A 52 2.67 20.49 -18.22
N HIS A 53 1.79 20.83 -19.16
CA HIS A 53 1.61 20.08 -20.40
C HIS A 53 2.41 20.68 -21.54
N HIS A 54 2.84 19.81 -22.45
CA HIS A 54 3.58 20.20 -23.66
C HIS A 54 2.65 20.57 -24.83
N ALA A 55 1.33 20.36 -24.69
CA ALA A 55 0.37 20.71 -25.73
C ALA A 55 0.03 22.21 -25.69
N GLU A 56 -0.08 22.85 -26.85
CA GLU A 56 -0.50 24.26 -26.94
C GLU A 56 -1.97 24.43 -26.51
N VAL A 57 -2.21 25.52 -25.79
CA VAL A 57 -3.55 26.03 -25.47
C VAL A 57 -4.01 26.92 -26.61
N GLU A 58 -5.16 26.58 -27.19
CA GLU A 58 -5.76 27.29 -28.32
C GLU A 58 -6.12 28.72 -27.92
N GLY A 59 -5.76 29.69 -28.78
CA GLY A 59 -6.07 31.10 -28.58
C GLY A 59 -5.15 31.83 -27.58
N VAL A 60 -4.12 31.17 -27.04
CA VAL A 60 -3.14 31.76 -26.12
C VAL A 60 -1.86 32.15 -26.86
N SER A 61 -1.34 33.34 -26.60
CA SER A 61 -0.09 33.84 -27.18
C SER A 61 1.11 32.99 -26.75
N ALA A 62 2.16 32.92 -27.59
CA ALA A 62 3.37 32.14 -27.27
C ALA A 62 4.03 32.54 -25.93
N GLU A 63 3.90 33.81 -25.56
CA GLU A 63 4.43 34.40 -24.32
C GLU A 63 3.68 33.95 -23.06
N GLU A 64 2.41 33.57 -23.22
CA GLU A 64 1.52 33.17 -22.12
C GLU A 64 1.26 31.66 -22.08
N GLN A 65 1.68 30.91 -23.10
CA GLN A 65 1.51 29.44 -23.15
C GLN A 65 1.96 28.78 -21.84
N ALA A 66 3.12 29.16 -21.30
CA ALA A 66 3.64 28.57 -20.07
C ALA A 66 2.69 28.72 -18.86
N ILE A 67 1.93 29.81 -18.76
CA ILE A 67 0.92 30.01 -17.71
C ILE A 67 -0.25 29.06 -17.92
N PHE A 68 -0.82 29.03 -19.13
CA PHE A 68 -2.05 28.30 -19.41
C PHE A 68 -1.82 26.79 -19.62
N GLN A 69 -0.59 26.37 -19.91
CA GLN A 69 -0.16 24.97 -19.90
C GLN A 69 0.06 24.42 -18.49
N SER A 70 0.07 25.30 -17.48
CA SER A 70 0.36 24.93 -16.09
C SER A 70 -0.89 24.92 -15.24
N SER A 71 -1.01 23.91 -14.39
CA SER A 71 -2.10 23.79 -13.44
C SER A 71 -1.60 23.28 -12.09
N TRP A 72 -2.23 23.77 -11.03
CA TRP A 72 -2.17 23.13 -9.72
C TRP A 72 -3.48 22.41 -9.48
N ALA A 73 -3.40 21.10 -9.24
CA ALA A 73 -4.52 20.32 -8.77
C ALA A 73 -4.66 20.47 -7.25
N GLY A 74 -5.89 20.42 -6.77
CA GLY A 74 -6.21 20.43 -5.34
C GLY A 74 -7.11 21.57 -4.90
N GLU A 75 -7.53 21.49 -3.64
CA GLU A 75 -8.27 22.56 -2.98
C GLU A 75 -7.30 23.68 -2.60
N LEU A 76 -7.30 24.69 -3.47
CA LEU A 76 -6.37 25.79 -3.45
C LEU A 76 -7.08 27.07 -3.02
N GLY A 77 -6.39 27.89 -2.23
CA GLY A 77 -6.86 29.22 -1.86
C GLY A 77 -5.73 30.24 -1.91
N LEU A 78 -6.10 31.49 -2.20
CA LEU A 78 -5.20 32.63 -2.23
C LEU A 78 -5.75 33.74 -1.32
N ARG A 79 -4.87 34.35 -0.55
CA ARG A 79 -5.15 35.55 0.25
C ARG A 79 -4.45 36.74 -0.40
N ILE A 80 -5.21 37.69 -0.92
CA ILE A 80 -4.72 38.91 -1.55
C ILE A 80 -4.84 40.04 -0.53
N ALA A 81 -3.72 40.55 -0.02
CA ALA A 81 -3.66 41.57 1.03
C ALA A 81 -3.08 42.89 0.53
N GLY A 82 -3.38 43.99 1.22
CA GLY A 82 -2.88 45.33 0.85
C GLY A 82 -3.78 46.04 -0.15
N LEU A 83 -5.02 45.58 -0.30
CA LEU A 83 -6.01 46.20 -1.18
C LEU A 83 -6.63 47.42 -0.50
N ALA A 84 -6.89 48.47 -1.28
CA ALA A 84 -7.67 49.62 -0.82
C ALA A 84 -9.12 49.19 -0.51
N ASP A 85 -9.79 49.88 0.41
CA ASP A 85 -11.19 49.60 0.76
C ASP A 85 -12.16 50.12 -0.32
N GLU A 86 -12.06 49.52 -1.50
CA GLU A 86 -12.85 49.82 -2.69
C GLU A 86 -13.10 48.53 -3.50
N PRO A 87 -14.16 48.46 -4.32
CA PRO A 87 -14.38 47.32 -5.21
C PRO A 87 -13.20 47.02 -6.14
N HIS A 88 -12.77 45.77 -6.17
CA HIS A 88 -11.73 45.25 -7.06
C HIS A 88 -12.30 44.19 -8.00
N ARG A 89 -11.77 44.09 -9.22
CA ARG A 89 -12.12 43.01 -10.15
C ARG A 89 -11.13 41.87 -10.01
N VAL A 90 -11.62 40.68 -9.66
CA VAL A 90 -10.86 39.43 -9.64
C VAL A 90 -11.18 38.64 -10.90
N ARG A 91 -10.17 38.43 -11.75
CA ARG A 91 -10.26 37.55 -12.92
C ARG A 91 -9.61 36.22 -12.57
N LEU A 92 -10.35 35.15 -12.79
CA LEU A 92 -9.86 33.78 -12.74
C LEU A 92 -9.86 33.22 -14.15
N ALA A 93 -8.75 32.63 -14.56
CA ALA A 93 -8.68 31.91 -15.82
C ALA A 93 -8.25 30.48 -15.55
N TYR A 94 -8.89 29.55 -16.26
CA TYR A 94 -8.73 28.11 -16.08
C TYR A 94 -8.49 27.41 -17.41
N THR A 95 -7.63 26.39 -17.40
CA THR A 95 -7.44 25.51 -18.56
C THR A 95 -7.55 24.06 -18.09
N GLU A 96 -8.32 23.24 -18.80
CA GLU A 96 -8.32 21.79 -18.60
C GLU A 96 -7.36 21.17 -19.61
N MET A 97 -6.37 20.44 -19.10
CA MET A 97 -5.30 19.84 -19.90
C MET A 97 -5.19 18.33 -19.65
N ASP A 98 -5.58 17.86 -18.45
CA ASP A 98 -5.48 16.48 -18.01
C ASP A 98 -6.67 15.65 -18.48
N LEU A 99 -7.88 16.19 -18.33
CA LEU A 99 -9.11 15.44 -18.49
C LEU A 99 -9.71 15.66 -19.88
N ASN A 100 -10.19 14.57 -20.48
CA ASN A 100 -10.71 14.54 -21.84
C ASN A 100 -12.20 14.20 -21.91
N ALA A 101 -12.91 14.28 -20.78
CA ALA A 101 -14.34 13.96 -20.71
C ALA A 101 -15.11 14.97 -19.82
N PRO A 102 -16.37 15.24 -20.14
CA PRO A 102 -17.21 16.17 -19.38
C PRO A 102 -17.45 15.67 -17.96
N ARG A 103 -17.64 16.63 -17.03
CA ARG A 103 -17.89 16.40 -15.60
C ARG A 103 -16.86 15.55 -14.85
N ARG A 104 -15.70 15.26 -15.45
CA ARG A 104 -14.61 14.57 -14.73
C ARG A 104 -14.00 15.43 -13.64
N ARG A 105 -14.03 16.76 -13.74
CA ARG A 105 -13.60 17.71 -12.70
C ARG A 105 -14.68 18.75 -12.49
N VAL A 106 -15.20 18.85 -11.27
CA VAL A 106 -16.28 19.78 -10.92
C VAL A 106 -16.02 20.40 -9.55
N PHE A 107 -15.99 21.73 -9.51
CA PHE A 107 -15.63 22.46 -8.30
C PHE A 107 -16.40 23.77 -8.13
N ASP A 108 -16.56 24.21 -6.88
CA ASP A 108 -17.09 25.53 -6.55
C ASP A 108 -15.95 26.52 -6.44
N ILE A 109 -16.21 27.77 -6.82
CA ILE A 109 -15.33 28.92 -6.61
C ILE A 109 -15.91 29.78 -5.51
N LEU A 110 -15.06 30.12 -4.55
CA LEU A 110 -15.36 31.01 -3.45
C LEU A 110 -14.49 32.26 -3.56
N ILE A 111 -15.10 33.41 -3.34
CA ILE A 111 -14.38 34.65 -3.06
C ILE A 111 -14.89 35.13 -1.72
N ASN A 112 -13.99 35.53 -0.83
CA ASN A 112 -14.38 36.07 0.46
C ASN A 112 -15.29 35.08 1.24
N ASP A 113 -14.94 33.79 1.16
CA ASP A 113 -15.66 32.64 1.73
C ASP A 113 -17.12 32.46 1.24
N GLU A 114 -17.54 33.22 0.23
CA GLU A 114 -18.85 33.10 -0.41
C GLU A 114 -18.73 32.36 -1.74
N VAL A 115 -19.63 31.42 -2.00
CA VAL A 115 -19.65 30.68 -3.27
C VAL A 115 -20.14 31.60 -4.39
N VAL A 116 -19.21 32.13 -5.17
CA VAL A 116 -19.49 33.01 -6.32
C VAL A 116 -19.77 32.23 -7.61
N ARG A 117 -19.35 30.97 -7.69
CA ARG A 117 -19.68 30.08 -8.80
C ARG A 117 -19.79 28.63 -8.33
N ARG A 118 -20.87 27.94 -8.74
CA ARG A 118 -21.10 26.53 -8.44
C ARG A 118 -20.80 25.63 -9.62
N GLU A 119 -20.39 24.41 -9.33
CA GLU A 119 -20.19 23.32 -10.29
C GLU A 119 -19.44 23.73 -11.57
N VAL A 120 -18.33 24.44 -11.40
CA VAL A 120 -17.44 24.80 -12.50
C VAL A 120 -16.84 23.51 -13.07
N CYS A 121 -17.10 23.28 -14.36
CA CYS A 121 -16.46 22.24 -15.13
C CYS A 121 -15.85 22.85 -16.39
N ILE A 122 -14.52 22.98 -16.40
CA ILE A 122 -13.77 23.66 -17.46
C ILE A 122 -14.00 22.96 -18.81
N PHE A 123 -13.89 21.62 -18.85
CA PHE A 123 -14.12 20.84 -20.06
C PHE A 123 -15.53 21.01 -20.62
N ASN A 124 -16.56 21.09 -19.77
CA ASN A 124 -17.92 21.34 -20.25
C ASN A 124 -18.08 22.75 -20.83
N ALA A 125 -17.42 23.74 -20.24
CA ALA A 125 -17.55 25.13 -20.66
C ALA A 125 -16.79 25.45 -21.94
N VAL A 126 -15.55 24.96 -22.04
CA VAL A 126 -14.64 25.31 -23.14
C VAL A 126 -13.93 24.10 -23.75
N GLY A 127 -14.05 22.89 -23.21
CA GLY A 127 -13.29 21.72 -23.66
C GLY A 127 -11.84 21.72 -23.17
N ASN A 128 -11.04 20.78 -23.68
CA ASN A 128 -9.62 20.67 -23.34
C ASN A 128 -8.78 21.66 -24.19
N ARG A 129 -7.67 22.17 -23.63
CA ARG A 129 -6.73 23.12 -24.26
C ARG A 129 -7.34 24.45 -24.67
N ARG A 130 -8.35 24.94 -23.95
CA ARG A 130 -8.91 26.28 -24.12
C ARG A 130 -9.11 26.95 -22.77
N VAL A 131 -9.02 28.28 -22.76
CA VAL A 131 -9.12 29.09 -21.55
C VAL A 131 -10.57 29.39 -21.24
N LEU A 132 -10.99 29.09 -20.01
CA LEU A 132 -12.24 29.56 -19.41
C LEU A 132 -11.93 30.77 -18.54
N ASP A 133 -12.46 31.94 -18.91
CA ASP A 133 -12.36 33.17 -18.15
C ASP A 133 -13.60 33.42 -17.29
N LEU A 134 -13.38 33.74 -16.01
CA LEU A 134 -14.40 34.11 -15.05
C LEU A 134 -14.01 35.42 -14.37
N ASN A 135 -14.93 36.38 -14.29
CA ASN A 135 -14.67 37.69 -13.68
C ASN A 135 -15.65 37.92 -12.53
N PHE A 136 -15.13 38.41 -11.42
CA PHE A 136 -15.88 38.73 -10.21
C PHE A 136 -15.49 40.12 -9.74
N THR A 137 -16.39 40.78 -9.02
CA THR A 137 -16.11 42.06 -8.36
C THR A 137 -16.43 41.91 -6.89
N ASP A 138 -15.46 42.24 -6.02
CA ASP A 138 -15.60 42.11 -4.58
C ASP A 138 -14.87 43.25 -3.86
N THR A 139 -15.30 43.58 -2.66
CA THR A 139 -14.68 44.60 -1.81
C THR A 139 -13.86 43.91 -0.73
N PRO A 140 -12.59 44.30 -0.50
CA PRO A 140 -11.76 43.68 0.51
C PRO A 140 -12.33 43.80 1.93
N ARG A 141 -12.13 42.78 2.76
CA ARG A 141 -12.42 42.81 4.19
C ARG A 141 -11.09 42.97 4.94
N ASP A 142 -10.96 44.05 5.70
CA ASP A 142 -9.69 44.43 6.36
C ASP A 142 -8.50 44.51 5.37
N GLY A 143 -8.76 45.04 4.16
CA GLY A 143 -7.76 45.15 3.09
C GLY A 143 -7.39 43.81 2.44
N VAL A 144 -8.25 42.78 2.58
CA VAL A 144 -8.02 41.43 2.08
C VAL A 144 -9.17 40.92 1.21
N ILE A 145 -8.86 40.32 0.07
CA ILE A 145 -9.77 39.43 -0.65
C ILE A 145 -9.24 37.99 -0.55
N THR A 146 -10.09 37.04 -0.20
CA THR A 146 -9.75 35.60 -0.29
C THR A 146 -10.35 34.99 -1.55
N PHE A 147 -9.63 34.05 -2.14
CA PHE A 147 -10.12 33.16 -3.19
C PHE A 147 -9.93 31.73 -2.69
N ALA A 148 -10.89 30.84 -3.00
CA ALA A 148 -10.72 29.41 -2.83
C ALA A 148 -11.48 28.63 -3.91
N GLN A 149 -11.02 27.41 -4.17
CA GLN A 149 -11.75 26.41 -4.94
C GLN A 149 -11.87 25.13 -4.13
N ARG A 150 -13.03 24.48 -4.21
CA ARG A 150 -13.29 23.21 -3.51
C ARG A 150 -14.05 22.25 -4.39
N LYS A 151 -13.81 20.96 -4.23
CA LYS A 151 -14.56 19.94 -4.96
C LYS A 151 -16.04 20.05 -4.57
N SER A 152 -16.93 20.07 -5.55
CA SER A 152 -18.37 20.25 -5.29
C SER A 152 -19.24 19.07 -5.69
N VAL A 153 -18.70 18.13 -6.46
CA VAL A 153 -19.38 16.88 -6.82
C VAL A 153 -18.52 15.70 -6.36
N PRO A 154 -19.07 14.74 -5.59
CA PRO A 154 -18.39 13.49 -5.27
C PRO A 154 -17.92 12.76 -6.54
N GLU A 155 -16.86 11.94 -6.44
CA GLU A 155 -16.33 11.14 -7.57
C GLU A 155 -15.69 11.91 -8.74
N THR A 156 -15.75 13.24 -8.77
CA THR A 156 -14.99 14.05 -9.74
C THR A 156 -13.57 14.31 -9.24
N ASP A 157 -12.64 14.60 -10.14
CA ASP A 157 -11.27 15.00 -9.83
C ASP A 157 -11.24 16.27 -8.97
N VAL A 158 -10.11 16.49 -8.30
CA VAL A 158 -9.87 17.68 -7.46
C VAL A 158 -9.91 18.95 -8.31
N PRO A 159 -10.18 20.14 -7.75
CA PRO A 159 -10.18 21.38 -8.52
C PRO A 159 -8.83 21.63 -9.21
N SER A 160 -8.82 22.36 -10.34
CA SER A 160 -7.61 22.73 -11.07
C SER A 160 -7.51 24.25 -11.09
N PHE A 161 -6.36 24.81 -10.73
CA PHE A 161 -6.07 26.25 -10.72
C PHE A 161 -5.04 26.59 -11.80
N THR A 162 -5.28 27.65 -12.59
CA THR A 162 -4.34 28.13 -13.62
C THR A 162 -3.87 29.56 -13.36
N LEU A 163 -4.78 30.54 -13.23
CA LEU A 163 -4.42 31.96 -13.11
C LEU A 163 -5.44 32.75 -12.29
N LEU A 164 -4.94 33.66 -11.45
CA LEU A 164 -5.69 34.73 -10.78
C LEU A 164 -5.05 36.08 -11.07
N GLU A 165 -5.88 37.08 -11.37
CA GLU A 165 -5.51 38.47 -11.56
C GLU A 165 -6.45 39.40 -10.81
N VAL A 166 -5.93 40.50 -10.25
CA VAL A 166 -6.69 41.50 -9.50
C VAL A 166 -6.48 42.86 -10.13
N TYR A 167 -7.58 43.56 -10.40
CA TYR A 167 -7.59 44.89 -10.98
C TYR A 167 -8.20 45.91 -10.04
N ASP A 168 -7.63 47.11 -10.00
CA ASP A 168 -8.20 48.28 -9.31
C ASP A 168 -9.45 48.82 -10.04
N GLN A 169 -10.12 49.80 -9.44
CA GLN A 169 -11.29 50.45 -10.06
C GLN A 169 -11.02 51.15 -11.40
N LYS A 170 -9.75 51.49 -11.67
CA LYS A 170 -9.31 52.12 -12.92
C LYS A 170 -8.98 51.07 -13.99
N GLY A 171 -9.18 49.79 -13.69
CA GLY A 171 -8.91 48.67 -14.59
C GLY A 171 -7.42 48.34 -14.72
N ARG A 172 -6.56 48.84 -13.83
CA ARG A 172 -5.14 48.53 -13.81
C ARG A 172 -4.92 47.20 -13.09
N LEU A 173 -4.09 46.33 -13.67
CA LEU A 173 -3.66 45.09 -13.02
C LEU A 173 -2.77 45.46 -11.84
N ILE A 174 -3.18 45.09 -10.64
CA ILE A 174 -2.48 45.39 -9.38
C ILE A 174 -1.99 44.13 -8.66
N GLY A 175 -2.31 42.94 -9.15
CA GLY A 175 -1.80 41.70 -8.60
C GLY A 175 -2.07 40.52 -9.52
N ARG A 176 -1.12 39.60 -9.60
CA ARG A 176 -1.21 38.40 -10.43
C ARG A 176 -0.62 37.20 -9.71
N ARG A 177 -1.28 36.04 -9.83
CA ARG A 177 -0.69 34.76 -9.46
C ARG A 177 -1.18 33.63 -10.35
N SER A 178 -0.26 32.98 -11.04
CA SER A 178 -0.51 31.79 -11.84
C SER A 178 0.04 30.53 -11.19
N ALA A 179 -0.48 29.38 -11.61
CA ALA A 179 0.08 28.08 -11.26
C ALA A 179 1.55 28.00 -11.66
N TYR A 180 1.91 28.52 -12.84
CA TYR A 180 3.30 28.60 -13.28
C TYR A 180 4.16 29.39 -12.30
N GLU A 181 3.76 30.57 -11.84
CA GLU A 181 4.52 31.37 -10.84
C GLU A 181 4.55 30.74 -9.44
N MET A 182 3.60 29.85 -9.16
CA MET A 182 3.53 29.07 -7.91
C MET A 182 4.24 27.73 -8.03
N ARG A 183 4.84 27.39 -9.17
CA ARG A 183 5.54 26.13 -9.36
C ARG A 183 6.67 26.00 -8.33
N PRO A 184 7.00 24.78 -7.87
CA PRO A 184 8.15 24.54 -7.02
C PRO A 184 9.42 25.15 -7.66
N ALA A 185 10.31 25.74 -6.85
CA ALA A 185 11.51 26.43 -7.35
C ALA A 185 12.46 25.52 -8.13
N ASP A 186 12.32 24.21 -7.94
CA ASP A 186 13.04 23.14 -8.59
C ASP A 186 12.32 22.55 -9.82
N TRP A 187 11.10 22.99 -10.15
CA TRP A 187 10.32 22.49 -11.30
C TRP A 187 10.98 22.74 -12.66
N ASP A 188 11.61 23.91 -12.86
CA ASP A 188 12.29 24.25 -14.12
C ASP A 188 13.59 23.45 -14.32
N ARG A 189 14.06 22.76 -13.27
CA ARG A 189 15.05 21.69 -13.41
C ARG A 189 14.23 20.50 -13.87
N ARG A 190 14.51 19.93 -15.05
CA ARG A 190 13.85 18.70 -15.51
C ARG A 190 13.76 17.74 -14.33
N GLY A 191 12.56 17.53 -13.79
CA GLY A 191 12.39 16.62 -12.68
C GLY A 191 11.91 17.12 -11.34
N TYR A 192 10.71 17.62 -11.16
CA TYR A 192 10.17 17.56 -9.80
C TYR A 192 9.91 16.09 -9.38
N LEU A 193 9.26 15.32 -10.27
CA LEU A 193 9.22 13.86 -10.15
C LEU A 193 10.60 13.24 -10.41
N ASP A 194 11.43 13.83 -11.28
CA ASP A 194 12.81 13.37 -11.45
C ASP A 194 13.78 13.79 -10.34
N LEU A 195 13.42 14.61 -9.35
CA LEU A 195 14.29 14.92 -8.20
C LEU A 195 13.96 14.01 -7.02
N ILE A 196 12.68 13.65 -6.88
CA ILE A 196 12.23 12.65 -5.91
C ILE A 196 12.76 11.25 -6.30
N TYR A 197 12.82 10.94 -7.60
CA TYR A 197 13.29 9.65 -8.12
C TYR A 197 14.70 9.70 -8.79
N TRP A 198 15.24 10.87 -9.11
CA TRP A 198 16.56 11.00 -9.79
C TRP A 198 17.40 12.17 -9.26
N GLY A 199 17.16 12.62 -8.02
CA GLY A 199 18.19 13.34 -7.26
C GLY A 199 19.49 12.51 -7.25
N GLU A 200 20.64 13.14 -6.98
CA GLU A 200 21.88 12.38 -6.80
C GLU A 200 21.61 11.24 -5.82
N ILE A 201 21.62 10.01 -6.33
CA ILE A 201 21.51 8.82 -5.50
C ILE A 201 22.80 8.83 -4.69
N PRO A 202 22.73 8.96 -3.34
CA PRO A 202 23.94 9.04 -2.54
C PRO A 202 24.75 7.77 -2.76
N ASP A 203 25.94 7.95 -3.34
CA ASP A 203 26.86 6.87 -3.68
C ASP A 203 27.95 6.75 -2.61
N GLU A 204 27.52 6.52 -1.37
CA GLU A 204 28.34 6.65 -0.17
C GLU A 204 29.13 5.39 0.19
N HIS A 205 28.87 4.27 -0.50
CA HIS A 205 29.40 2.97 -0.14
C HIS A 205 29.85 2.14 -1.34
N ASP A 206 31.04 1.55 -1.23
CA ASP A 206 31.62 0.69 -2.26
C ASP A 206 31.15 -0.78 -2.19
N GLN A 207 30.57 -1.20 -1.06
CA GLN A 207 30.20 -2.59 -0.81
C GLN A 207 28.87 -2.71 -0.06
N PRO A 208 28.10 -3.78 -0.29
CA PRO A 208 26.92 -4.08 0.50
C PRO A 208 27.31 -4.35 1.96
N PRO A 209 26.40 -4.10 2.91
CA PRO A 209 26.71 -4.22 4.34
C PRO A 209 26.92 -5.67 4.83
N TRP A 210 26.70 -6.67 3.98
CA TRP A 210 27.05 -8.07 4.24
C TRP A 210 27.38 -8.79 2.92
N ALA A 211 28.07 -9.93 3.03
CA ALA A 211 28.39 -10.78 1.87
C ALA A 211 27.14 -11.50 1.38
N GLY A 212 27.01 -11.68 0.06
CA GLY A 212 25.91 -12.41 -0.55
C GLY A 212 25.77 -13.85 -0.04
N THR A 213 24.58 -14.21 0.39
CA THR A 213 24.22 -15.51 0.96
C THR A 213 23.13 -16.24 0.18
N TYR A 214 22.30 -15.54 -0.59
CA TYR A 214 21.11 -16.16 -1.17
C TYR A 214 21.22 -16.54 -2.66
N LYS A 215 22.23 -16.05 -3.38
CA LYS A 215 22.48 -16.49 -4.75
C LYS A 215 23.15 -17.86 -4.76
N ILE A 216 22.35 -18.90 -4.93
CA ILE A 216 22.78 -20.31 -4.87
C ILE A 216 22.43 -21.01 -6.19
N ARG A 217 23.37 -21.80 -6.72
CA ARG A 217 23.21 -22.59 -7.95
C ARG A 217 23.16 -24.09 -7.71
N ALA A 218 22.68 -24.83 -8.72
CA ALA A 218 22.62 -26.29 -8.71
C ALA A 218 23.96 -26.99 -8.37
N HIS A 219 25.09 -26.39 -8.74
CA HIS A 219 26.43 -26.94 -8.49
C HIS A 219 26.97 -26.61 -7.09
N GLU A 220 26.21 -25.89 -6.25
CA GLU A 220 26.56 -25.51 -4.88
C GLU A 220 25.59 -26.13 -3.85
N PRO A 221 25.35 -27.46 -3.89
CA PRO A 221 24.31 -28.09 -3.07
C PRO A 221 24.52 -27.90 -1.56
N ASP A 222 25.77 -27.76 -1.12
CA ASP A 222 26.14 -27.57 0.29
C ASP A 222 25.67 -26.23 0.87
N LYS A 223 25.37 -25.25 0.01
CA LYS A 223 24.83 -23.95 0.44
C LYS A 223 23.31 -23.97 0.65
N LEU A 224 22.60 -24.96 0.09
CA LEU A 224 21.15 -25.05 0.18
C LEU A 224 20.70 -25.32 1.61
N THR A 225 19.61 -24.66 2.01
CA THR A 225 18.96 -24.87 3.31
C THR A 225 17.58 -25.52 3.14
N ALA A 226 16.88 -25.77 4.24
CA ALA A 226 15.49 -26.21 4.22
C ALA A 226 14.52 -25.14 3.65
N ALA A 227 14.94 -23.87 3.58
CA ALA A 227 14.16 -22.79 3.00
C ALA A 227 14.34 -22.67 1.46
N ASP A 228 15.24 -23.46 0.86
CA ASP A 228 15.59 -23.36 -0.56
C ASP A 228 15.08 -24.54 -1.37
N VAL A 229 14.63 -24.26 -2.60
CA VAL A 229 14.18 -25.25 -3.58
C VAL A 229 14.94 -25.02 -4.87
N LEU A 230 15.70 -26.02 -5.35
CA LEU A 230 16.33 -25.91 -6.66
C LEU A 230 15.26 -26.02 -7.75
N GLY A 231 15.05 -24.96 -8.50
CA GLY A 231 14.04 -24.87 -9.56
C GLY A 231 14.46 -25.60 -10.85
N PRO A 232 13.55 -25.71 -11.83
CA PRO A 232 13.76 -26.42 -13.08
C PRO A 232 14.82 -25.77 -14.00
N ASP A 233 15.21 -24.54 -13.71
CA ASP A 233 16.25 -23.77 -14.40
C ASP A 233 17.61 -23.77 -13.68
N GLY A 234 17.75 -24.56 -12.61
CA GLY A 234 18.98 -24.66 -11.82
C GLY A 234 19.25 -23.47 -10.89
N ILE A 235 18.27 -22.58 -10.71
CA ILE A 235 18.30 -21.48 -9.74
C ILE A 235 17.64 -21.95 -8.44
N ALA A 236 18.22 -21.62 -7.29
CA ALA A 236 17.53 -21.82 -6.02
C ALA A 236 16.40 -20.80 -5.87
N TYR A 237 15.19 -21.23 -5.52
CA TYR A 237 14.02 -20.41 -5.17
C TYR A 237 13.67 -20.55 -3.68
N PRO A 238 12.95 -19.58 -3.09
CA PRO A 238 12.29 -19.82 -1.81
C PRO A 238 11.32 -21.01 -1.87
N ASN A 239 11.13 -21.67 -0.74
CA ASN A 239 10.20 -22.77 -0.61
C ASN A 239 8.75 -22.26 -0.41
N TRP A 240 7.86 -22.59 -1.35
CA TRP A 240 6.43 -22.25 -1.33
C TRP A 240 5.52 -23.48 -1.27
N THR A 241 6.07 -24.66 -0.93
CA THR A 241 5.31 -25.92 -0.87
C THR A 241 4.20 -25.97 0.19
N ARG A 242 4.15 -24.99 1.10
CA ARG A 242 3.16 -24.86 2.19
C ARG A 242 2.27 -23.62 2.05
N VAL A 243 2.30 -22.94 0.91
CA VAL A 243 1.53 -21.72 0.67
C VAL A 243 0.08 -22.02 0.32
N GLY A 244 -0.84 -21.26 0.92
CA GLY A 244 -2.28 -21.44 0.81
C GLY A 244 -2.87 -22.39 1.86
N VAL A 245 -4.18 -22.59 1.81
CA VAL A 245 -4.90 -23.49 2.71
C VAL A 245 -4.44 -24.92 2.39
N PRO A 246 -3.97 -25.72 3.38
CA PRO A 246 -3.58 -27.10 3.15
C PRO A 246 -4.71 -27.92 2.54
N GLY A 247 -4.50 -28.42 1.31
CA GLY A 247 -5.51 -29.17 0.56
C GLY A 247 -6.47 -28.31 -0.28
N GLY A 248 -6.29 -26.98 -0.27
CA GLY A 248 -7.16 -26.03 -0.96
C GLY A 248 -8.37 -25.60 -0.12
N ILE A 249 -9.13 -24.61 -0.63
CA ILE A 249 -10.36 -24.13 0.02
C ILE A 249 -11.38 -25.28 0.10
N PRO A 250 -11.92 -25.60 1.28
CA PRO A 250 -12.85 -26.73 1.44
C PRO A 250 -14.20 -26.48 0.77
N GLU A 251 -14.84 -27.55 0.30
CA GLU A 251 -16.23 -27.55 -0.13
C GLU A 251 -17.14 -27.90 1.05
N LEU A 252 -17.93 -26.92 1.52
CA LEU A 252 -18.77 -27.05 2.71
C LEU A 252 -20.25 -26.92 2.35
N ALA A 253 -21.11 -27.72 2.99
CA ALA A 253 -22.56 -27.59 2.85
C ALA A 253 -23.12 -26.44 3.70
N ASN A 254 -24.22 -25.82 3.25
CA ASN A 254 -24.90 -24.77 4.00
C ASN A 254 -25.44 -25.31 5.33
N THR A 255 -25.27 -24.57 6.43
CA THR A 255 -25.66 -25.02 7.78
C THR A 255 -26.94 -24.35 8.26
N VAL A 256 -27.03 -23.03 8.13
CA VAL A 256 -28.22 -22.23 8.50
C VAL A 256 -28.44 -21.13 7.47
N SER A 257 -29.67 -20.60 7.36
CA SER A 257 -29.95 -19.45 6.51
C SER A 257 -30.04 -18.17 7.32
N ALA A 258 -29.54 -17.06 6.77
CA ALA A 258 -29.61 -15.76 7.42
C ALA A 258 -31.05 -15.25 7.63
N THR A 259 -32.00 -15.70 6.80
CA THR A 259 -33.43 -15.37 6.95
C THR A 259 -34.03 -15.95 8.23
N ASP A 260 -33.49 -17.07 8.72
CA ASP A 260 -33.94 -17.69 9.99
C ASP A 260 -33.65 -16.79 11.20
N TYR A 261 -32.79 -15.78 11.04
CA TYR A 261 -32.38 -14.82 12.06
C TYR A 261 -32.92 -13.40 11.83
N GLY A 262 -33.78 -13.25 10.82
CA GLY A 262 -34.50 -12.02 10.52
C GLY A 262 -33.80 -11.09 9.54
N MET A 263 -32.85 -11.58 8.73
CA MET A 263 -32.40 -10.81 7.57
C MET A 263 -33.48 -10.81 6.49
N VAL A 264 -33.79 -9.63 5.94
CA VAL A 264 -34.84 -9.46 4.93
C VAL A 264 -34.24 -8.72 3.74
N ALA A 265 -34.27 -9.35 2.57
CA ALA A 265 -33.77 -8.72 1.36
C ALA A 265 -34.70 -7.59 0.89
N ASP A 266 -34.07 -6.55 0.31
CA ASP A 266 -34.72 -5.50 -0.49
C ASP A 266 -35.79 -4.68 0.25
N ASP A 267 -35.67 -4.54 1.58
CA ASP A 267 -36.65 -3.82 2.42
C ASP A 267 -36.16 -2.46 2.95
N ASP A 268 -34.95 -2.04 2.56
CA ASP A 268 -34.25 -0.82 2.99
C ASP A 268 -33.95 -0.70 4.50
N SER A 269 -34.23 -1.74 5.29
CA SER A 269 -33.97 -1.79 6.74
C SER A 269 -32.54 -2.21 7.06
N ASP A 270 -32.09 -1.99 8.30
CA ASP A 270 -30.77 -2.43 8.77
C ASP A 270 -30.78 -3.92 9.16
N ASP A 271 -29.95 -4.71 8.51
CA ASP A 271 -29.75 -6.13 8.75
C ASP A 271 -28.56 -6.43 9.68
N SER A 272 -27.75 -5.45 10.08
CA SER A 272 -26.52 -5.68 10.85
C SER A 272 -26.74 -6.51 12.11
N ALA A 273 -27.78 -6.22 12.89
CA ALA A 273 -28.09 -6.97 14.10
C ALA A 273 -28.59 -8.39 13.80
N ALA A 274 -29.31 -8.61 12.69
CA ALA A 274 -29.77 -9.93 12.28
C ALA A 274 -28.61 -10.80 11.80
N LEU A 275 -27.70 -10.23 11.00
CA LEU A 275 -26.48 -10.90 10.57
C LEU A 275 -25.60 -11.29 11.77
N GLN A 276 -25.42 -10.39 12.75
CA GLN A 276 -24.66 -10.71 13.96
C GLN A 276 -25.28 -11.87 14.75
N ARG A 277 -26.61 -11.88 14.94
CA ARG A 277 -27.30 -13.00 15.61
C ARG A 277 -27.10 -14.34 14.90
N ALA A 278 -27.10 -14.35 13.57
CA ALA A 278 -26.88 -15.56 12.78
C ALA A 278 -25.45 -16.10 12.97
N ILE A 279 -24.46 -15.21 12.99
CA ILE A 279 -23.05 -15.54 13.27
C ILE A 279 -22.89 -16.09 14.68
N ASP A 280 -23.46 -15.42 15.68
CA ASP A 280 -23.40 -15.86 17.08
C ASP A 280 -24.00 -17.25 17.25
N ALA A 281 -25.10 -17.55 16.55
CA ALA A 281 -25.72 -18.86 16.57
C ALA A 281 -24.87 -19.96 15.92
N LEU A 282 -24.10 -19.66 14.86
CA LEU A 282 -23.11 -20.59 14.31
C LEU A 282 -21.95 -20.81 15.26
N GLN A 283 -21.48 -19.75 15.92
CA GLN A 283 -20.40 -19.84 16.90
C GLN A 283 -20.78 -20.79 18.06
N VAL A 284 -22.02 -20.70 18.57
CA VAL A 284 -22.54 -21.63 19.59
C VAL A 284 -22.61 -23.08 19.08
N ARG A 285 -22.81 -23.29 17.77
CA ARG A 285 -22.81 -24.62 17.12
C ARG A 285 -21.41 -25.17 16.85
N GLY A 286 -20.36 -24.40 17.09
CA GLY A 286 -18.97 -24.78 16.77
C GLY A 286 -18.54 -24.44 15.34
N GLY A 287 -19.32 -23.65 14.61
CA GLY A 287 -19.07 -23.23 13.23
C GLY A 287 -20.12 -23.72 12.23
N GLY A 288 -19.85 -23.48 10.96
CA GLY A 288 -20.71 -23.83 9.83
C GLY A 288 -20.77 -22.73 8.78
N VAL A 289 -21.58 -22.96 7.75
CA VAL A 289 -21.82 -22.00 6.67
C VAL A 289 -23.13 -21.27 6.92
N LEU A 290 -23.06 -19.94 7.05
CA LEU A 290 -24.21 -19.04 7.01
C LEU A 290 -24.53 -18.73 5.56
N PHE A 291 -25.64 -19.28 5.07
CA PHE A 291 -26.12 -18.97 3.73
C PHE A 291 -26.96 -17.69 3.72
N ILE A 292 -26.56 -16.72 2.92
CA ILE A 292 -27.24 -15.45 2.68
C ILE A 292 -27.92 -15.54 1.31
N PRO A 293 -29.25 -15.64 1.25
CA PRO A 293 -29.98 -15.73 -0.02
C PRO A 293 -29.74 -14.53 -0.94
N ALA A 294 -30.12 -14.67 -2.22
CA ALA A 294 -30.08 -13.57 -3.17
C ALA A 294 -30.94 -12.38 -2.69
N GLY A 295 -30.50 -11.18 -3.00
CA GLY A 295 -31.13 -9.93 -2.55
C GLY A 295 -30.11 -8.88 -2.13
N ARG A 296 -30.60 -7.67 -1.85
CA ARG A 296 -29.82 -6.58 -1.25
C ARG A 296 -30.14 -6.45 0.23
N TYR A 297 -29.11 -6.41 1.06
CA TYR A 297 -29.20 -6.23 2.51
C TYR A 297 -28.37 -5.02 2.92
N TYR A 298 -28.86 -4.22 3.86
CA TYR A 298 -28.14 -3.03 4.31
C TYR A 298 -27.53 -3.24 5.68
N LEU A 299 -26.27 -2.82 5.84
CA LEU A 299 -25.55 -2.89 7.10
C LEU A 299 -25.26 -1.47 7.59
N ASP A 300 -25.94 -1.04 8.65
CA ASP A 300 -25.71 0.28 9.27
C ASP A 300 -24.71 0.21 10.42
N ARG A 301 -24.24 -1.00 10.75
CA ARG A 301 -23.20 -1.28 11.74
C ARG A 301 -22.21 -2.34 11.24
N PRO A 302 -20.92 -2.24 11.62
CA PRO A 302 -19.94 -3.32 11.46
C PRO A 302 -20.41 -4.65 12.07
N VAL A 303 -20.01 -5.75 11.44
CA VAL A 303 -20.28 -7.12 11.90
C VAL A 303 -18.97 -7.83 12.22
N VAL A 304 -18.94 -8.57 13.33
CA VAL A 304 -17.73 -9.22 13.83
C VAL A 304 -17.93 -10.74 13.98
N VAL A 305 -17.00 -11.51 13.44
CA VAL A 305 -16.93 -12.97 13.55
C VAL A 305 -15.73 -13.33 14.42
N THR A 306 -15.98 -13.92 15.60
CA THR A 306 -14.91 -14.30 16.56
C THR A 306 -14.71 -15.80 16.70
N GLY A 307 -15.69 -16.63 16.29
CA GLY A 307 -15.60 -18.08 16.30
C GLY A 307 -14.82 -18.66 15.13
N ASP A 308 -14.28 -19.86 15.31
CA ASP A 308 -13.63 -20.65 14.26
C ASP A 308 -14.66 -21.33 13.34
N ASN A 309 -14.21 -21.77 12.16
CA ASN A 309 -14.97 -22.58 11.21
C ASN A 309 -16.27 -21.92 10.71
N ILE A 310 -16.32 -20.58 10.64
CA ILE A 310 -17.50 -19.83 10.18
C ILE A 310 -17.28 -19.30 8.77
N VAL A 311 -18.20 -19.63 7.87
CA VAL A 311 -18.21 -19.14 6.48
C VAL A 311 -19.48 -18.34 6.20
N LEU A 312 -19.34 -17.13 5.68
CA LEU A 312 -20.44 -16.33 5.15
C LEU A 312 -20.54 -16.55 3.64
N ARG A 313 -21.64 -17.12 3.15
CA ARG A 313 -21.79 -17.47 1.72
C ARG A 313 -23.04 -16.87 1.11
N GLY A 314 -22.89 -16.15 0.01
CA GLY A 314 -24.00 -15.65 -0.80
C GLY A 314 -24.50 -16.65 -1.84
N SER A 315 -25.45 -16.20 -2.67
CA SER A 315 -26.01 -16.98 -3.79
C SER A 315 -25.25 -16.78 -5.12
N GLY A 316 -24.07 -16.17 -5.08
CA GLY A 316 -23.28 -15.70 -6.22
C GLY A 316 -23.04 -14.19 -6.13
N ARG A 317 -21.85 -13.73 -6.58
CA ARG A 317 -21.43 -12.33 -6.49
C ARG A 317 -22.41 -11.34 -7.11
N ASP A 318 -23.11 -11.73 -8.18
CA ASP A 318 -24.09 -10.88 -8.87
C ASP A 318 -25.52 -11.01 -8.30
N ARG A 319 -25.70 -11.81 -7.24
CA ARG A 319 -27.04 -12.15 -6.69
C ARG A 319 -27.22 -11.72 -5.25
N THR A 320 -26.20 -11.81 -4.41
CA THR A 320 -26.26 -11.38 -3.00
C THR A 320 -25.41 -10.14 -2.81
N HIS A 321 -26.02 -9.05 -2.35
CA HIS A 321 -25.37 -7.75 -2.15
C HIS A 321 -25.52 -7.30 -0.70
N LEU A 322 -24.40 -7.12 0.00
CA LEU A 322 -24.37 -6.46 1.30
C LEU A 322 -23.88 -5.02 1.09
N VAL A 323 -24.66 -4.04 1.53
CA VAL A 323 -24.38 -2.62 1.32
C VAL A 323 -24.18 -1.95 2.68
N SER A 324 -22.96 -1.53 2.98
CA SER A 324 -22.68 -0.75 4.18
C SER A 324 -23.14 0.70 3.99
N ARG A 325 -24.00 1.16 4.90
CA ARG A 325 -24.35 2.59 5.08
C ARG A 325 -23.77 3.16 6.37
N PHE A 326 -22.86 2.43 7.00
CA PHE A 326 -22.29 2.81 8.29
C PHE A 326 -21.63 4.19 8.23
N SER A 327 -22.03 5.06 9.17
CA SER A 327 -21.49 6.41 9.33
C SER A 327 -21.68 6.87 10.77
N MET A 328 -20.78 7.74 11.24
CA MET A 328 -20.92 8.50 12.50
C MET A 328 -21.36 9.95 12.28
N GLN A 329 -21.68 10.35 11.05
CA GLN A 329 -22.13 11.70 10.73
C GLN A 329 -23.34 12.09 11.58
N GLY A 330 -23.26 13.23 12.28
CA GLY A 330 -24.29 13.73 13.17
C GLY A 330 -24.44 12.98 14.50
N LYS A 331 -23.71 11.88 14.73
CA LYS A 331 -23.87 11.02 15.92
C LYS A 331 -22.99 11.49 17.10
N PRO A 332 -23.38 11.15 18.35
CA PRO A 332 -22.49 11.31 19.50
C PRO A 332 -21.28 10.36 19.40
N PRO A 333 -20.15 10.68 20.05
CA PRO A 333 -19.01 9.78 20.08
C PRO A 333 -19.34 8.47 20.81
N GLU A 334 -18.74 7.35 20.37
CA GLU A 334 -18.92 6.02 20.99
C GLU A 334 -17.57 5.49 21.50
N LEU A 335 -17.55 4.93 22.71
CA LEU A 335 -16.37 4.29 23.29
C LEU A 335 -16.39 2.78 22.98
N HIS A 336 -15.24 2.25 22.56
CA HIS A 336 -15.07 0.87 22.11
C HIS A 336 -13.86 0.22 22.78
N GLY A 337 -13.93 -1.09 22.97
CA GLY A 337 -12.90 -1.86 23.68
C GLY A 337 -12.99 -1.81 25.20
N LEU A 338 -14.09 -1.28 25.75
CA LEU A 338 -14.36 -1.23 27.19
C LEU A 338 -15.29 -2.38 27.58
N ASP A 339 -14.83 -3.26 28.48
CA ASP A 339 -15.67 -4.23 29.17
C ASP A 339 -15.91 -3.73 30.60
N PRO A 340 -17.17 -3.48 31.01
CA PRO A 340 -17.48 -3.05 32.38
C PRO A 340 -17.00 -4.00 33.48
N GLN A 341 -16.76 -5.27 33.17
CA GLN A 341 -16.28 -6.28 34.12
C GLN A 341 -14.75 -6.41 34.18
N THR A 342 -14.04 -5.87 33.18
CA THR A 342 -12.58 -5.98 33.10
C THR A 342 -11.93 -4.63 33.42
N PRO A 343 -11.01 -4.56 34.40
CA PRO A 343 -10.24 -3.35 34.66
C PRO A 343 -9.41 -2.92 33.43
N ILE A 344 -9.17 -1.62 33.29
CA ILE A 344 -8.24 -1.04 32.33
C ILE A 344 -6.83 -1.13 32.88
N SER A 345 -5.98 -1.91 32.21
CA SER A 345 -4.55 -2.02 32.56
C SER A 345 -3.72 -0.96 31.82
N GLY A 346 -2.44 -0.81 32.20
CA GLY A 346 -1.51 0.04 31.46
C GLY A 346 -1.17 -0.45 30.04
N GLN A 347 -1.42 -1.73 29.73
CA GLN A 347 -1.02 -2.38 28.46
C GLN A 347 -2.07 -2.24 27.35
N GLY A 348 -3.31 -1.95 27.71
CA GLY A 348 -4.45 -1.92 26.81
C GLY A 348 -4.48 -0.70 25.90
N PHE A 349 -5.16 -0.86 24.76
CA PHE A 349 -5.62 0.26 23.93
C PHE A 349 -7.14 0.32 23.98
N TYR A 350 -7.70 1.48 23.70
CA TYR A 350 -9.14 1.71 23.62
C TYR A 350 -9.43 2.71 22.51
N TYR A 351 -10.68 2.72 22.07
CA TYR A 351 -11.05 3.38 20.84
C TYR A 351 -12.26 4.26 21.00
N LEU A 352 -12.24 5.35 20.26
CA LEU A 352 -13.30 6.32 20.18
C LEU A 352 -13.76 6.41 18.73
N TRP A 353 -15.04 6.15 18.49
CA TRP A 353 -15.66 6.44 17.21
C TRP A 353 -16.28 7.83 17.26
N VAL A 354 -16.02 8.64 16.23
CA VAL A 354 -16.41 10.05 16.18
C VAL A 354 -17.03 10.41 14.84
N ASP A 355 -17.89 11.43 14.85
CA ASP A 355 -18.30 12.12 13.64
C ASP A 355 -17.05 12.80 13.04
N PRO A 356 -16.65 12.45 11.82
CA PRO A 356 -15.43 12.99 11.24
C PRO A 356 -15.65 14.41 10.70
N GLN A 357 -16.89 14.78 10.35
CA GLN A 357 -17.18 16.04 9.67
C GLN A 357 -17.01 17.23 10.61
N GLY A 358 -16.11 18.14 10.23
CA GLY A 358 -15.85 19.36 11.00
C GLY A 358 -15.15 19.14 12.34
N LEU A 359 -14.61 17.95 12.63
CA LEU A 359 -13.89 17.64 13.87
C LEU A 359 -12.70 18.60 14.09
N THR A 360 -12.67 19.31 15.22
CA THR A 360 -11.59 20.24 15.59
C THR A 360 -10.76 19.81 16.80
N GLY A 361 -11.29 18.92 17.65
CA GLY A 361 -10.57 18.50 18.84
C GLY A 361 -11.20 17.32 19.57
N ILE A 362 -10.35 16.56 20.25
CA ILE A 362 -10.72 15.47 21.16
C ILE A 362 -10.07 15.76 22.51
N GLU A 363 -10.85 15.74 23.57
CA GLU A 363 -10.40 15.85 24.96
C GLU A 363 -10.90 14.63 25.74
N ILE A 364 -9.95 13.90 26.33
CA ILE A 364 -10.19 12.75 27.20
C ILE A 364 -9.86 13.16 28.63
N LYS A 365 -10.82 12.99 29.54
CA LYS A 365 -10.68 13.24 30.97
C LYS A 365 -10.98 11.98 31.77
N ALA A 366 -10.26 11.76 32.86
CA ALA A 366 -10.56 10.72 33.82
C ALA A 366 -10.49 11.33 35.24
N GLY A 367 -11.54 11.13 36.04
CA GLY A 367 -11.63 11.71 37.39
C GLY A 367 -11.58 13.24 37.40
N GLY A 368 -12.09 13.88 36.34
CA GLY A 368 -12.05 15.34 36.16
C GLY A 368 -10.71 15.90 35.64
N LYS A 369 -9.64 15.10 35.61
CA LYS A 369 -8.32 15.50 35.09
C LYS A 369 -8.22 15.24 33.60
N VAL A 370 -7.56 16.13 32.86
CA VAL A 370 -7.27 15.93 31.42
C VAL A 370 -6.18 14.87 31.29
N VAL A 371 -6.51 13.78 30.62
CA VAL A 371 -5.59 12.67 30.30
C VAL A 371 -4.91 12.92 28.97
N SER A 372 -5.70 13.26 27.95
CA SER A 372 -5.22 13.51 26.60
C SER A 372 -6.04 14.61 25.95
N ARG A 373 -5.38 15.45 25.15
CA ARG A 373 -6.02 16.49 24.36
C ARG A 373 -5.32 16.59 23.01
N VAL A 374 -6.09 16.45 21.94
CA VAL A 374 -5.59 16.55 20.57
C VAL A 374 -6.40 17.62 19.84
N THR A 375 -5.70 18.59 19.25
CA THR A 375 -6.28 19.58 18.34
C THR A 375 -6.14 19.07 16.91
N ARG A 376 -7.23 19.16 16.13
CA ARG A 376 -7.32 18.71 14.74
C ARG A 376 -7.78 19.87 13.85
N PRO A 377 -6.93 20.87 13.56
CA PRO A 377 -7.34 22.08 12.85
C PRO A 377 -7.51 21.91 11.32
N GLY A 378 -7.93 20.74 10.80
CA GLY A 378 -8.03 20.46 9.35
C GLY A 378 -8.72 19.13 8.98
N LEU A 379 -8.83 18.85 7.67
CA LEU A 379 -9.59 17.79 6.99
C LEU A 379 -9.37 16.35 7.52
N TRP A 380 -10.13 15.93 8.53
CA TRP A 380 -10.25 14.53 8.97
C TRP A 380 -11.63 13.95 8.64
N GLU A 381 -12.31 14.50 7.63
CA GLU A 381 -13.75 14.38 7.38
C GLU A 381 -14.22 12.98 6.96
N THR A 382 -13.31 12.01 6.90
CA THR A 382 -13.59 10.57 6.68
C THR A 382 -13.02 9.64 7.76
N GLN A 383 -12.24 10.15 8.73
CA GLN A 383 -11.60 9.34 9.76
C GLN A 383 -12.47 9.21 11.02
N LEU A 384 -13.12 8.06 11.16
CA LEU A 384 -14.09 7.79 12.22
C LEU A 384 -13.49 7.43 13.57
N PHE A 385 -12.18 7.20 13.65
CA PHE A 385 -11.59 6.42 14.74
C PHE A 385 -10.39 7.12 15.37
N TYR A 386 -10.34 7.11 16.70
CA TYR A 386 -9.23 7.59 17.51
C TYR A 386 -8.83 6.55 18.57
N ARG A 387 -7.53 6.32 18.74
CA ARG A 387 -6.95 5.40 19.73
C ARG A 387 -6.38 6.17 20.91
N PHE A 388 -6.58 5.65 22.11
CA PHE A 388 -5.88 6.03 23.33
C PHE A 388 -5.45 4.77 24.09
N SER A 389 -4.51 4.90 25.02
CA SER A 389 -3.94 3.79 25.78
C SER A 389 -4.36 3.80 27.25
N GLY A 390 -4.40 2.63 27.85
CA GLY A 390 -4.58 2.47 29.28
C GLY A 390 -3.42 3.07 30.09
N ALA A 391 -2.19 3.07 29.55
CA ALA A 391 -1.06 3.78 30.15
C ALA A 391 -1.32 5.29 30.33
N GLU A 392 -1.90 5.97 29.33
CA GLU A 392 -2.29 7.38 29.46
C GLU A 392 -3.34 7.58 30.55
N LEU A 393 -4.34 6.69 30.62
CA LEU A 393 -5.37 6.72 31.66
C LEU A 393 -4.79 6.49 33.06
N LEU A 394 -3.93 5.49 33.23
CA LEU A 394 -3.29 5.15 34.49
C LEU A 394 -2.40 6.30 34.97
N ALA A 395 -1.62 6.90 34.06
CA ALA A 395 -0.78 8.06 34.38
C ALA A 395 -1.61 9.29 34.80
N GLY A 396 -2.77 9.51 34.17
CA GLY A 396 -3.62 10.68 34.43
C GLY A 396 -4.53 10.55 35.67
N ALA A 397 -5.16 9.39 35.87
CA ALA A 397 -6.15 9.17 36.92
C ALA A 397 -5.63 8.39 38.13
N GLY A 398 -4.56 7.61 37.97
CA GLY A 398 -4.14 6.61 38.95
C GLY A 398 -5.06 5.38 38.98
N PRO A 399 -4.68 4.32 39.72
CA PRO A 399 -5.52 3.14 39.90
C PRO A 399 -6.76 3.47 40.75
N GLY A 400 -7.87 2.81 40.46
CA GLY A 400 -9.14 2.98 41.16
C GLY A 400 -10.34 3.18 40.24
N GLN A 401 -11.51 3.28 40.84
CA GLN A 401 -12.75 3.57 40.12
C GLN A 401 -12.77 5.04 39.70
N THR A 402 -13.04 5.29 38.43
CA THR A 402 -13.12 6.65 37.88
C THR A 402 -14.14 6.75 36.76
N THR A 403 -14.43 7.98 36.32
CA THR A 403 -15.29 8.23 35.17
C THR A 403 -14.45 8.76 34.01
N LEU A 404 -14.40 7.99 32.94
CA LEU A 404 -13.86 8.42 31.65
C LEU A 404 -14.89 9.35 31.00
N ASN A 405 -14.47 10.57 30.66
CA ASN A 405 -15.27 11.57 29.99
C ASN A 405 -14.54 11.98 28.71
N VAL A 406 -15.11 11.66 27.56
CA VAL A 406 -14.58 12.09 26.27
C VAL A 406 -15.47 13.17 25.71
N SER A 407 -14.86 14.25 25.25
CA SER A 407 -15.55 15.35 24.61
C SER A 407 -14.88 15.72 23.30
N VAL A 408 -15.71 15.98 22.30
CA VAL A 408 -15.31 16.21 20.92
C VAL A 408 -15.88 17.54 20.48
N THR A 409 -15.05 18.39 19.88
CA THR A 409 -15.42 19.73 19.42
C THR A 409 -15.41 19.80 17.90
N TYR A 410 -16.28 20.65 17.34
CA TYR A 410 -16.46 20.79 15.90
C TYR A 410 -16.31 22.25 15.45
N ARG A 411 -16.14 22.46 14.13
CA ARG A 411 -15.88 23.75 13.50
C ARG A 411 -17.06 24.71 13.60
N ASP A 412 -18.27 24.17 13.66
CA ASP A 412 -19.51 24.91 13.89
C ASP A 412 -19.70 25.36 15.36
N GLY A 413 -18.74 25.05 16.23
CA GLY A 413 -18.78 25.34 17.65
C GLY A 413 -19.54 24.30 18.48
N THR A 414 -20.15 23.28 17.86
CA THR A 414 -20.83 22.22 18.61
C THR A 414 -19.82 21.38 19.39
N ARG A 415 -20.30 20.81 20.50
CA ARG A 415 -19.55 19.88 21.35
C ARG A 415 -20.42 18.68 21.66
N ARG A 416 -19.89 17.47 21.46
CA ARG A 416 -20.55 16.21 21.81
C ARG A 416 -19.67 15.45 22.80
N SER A 417 -20.26 14.62 23.64
CA SER A 417 -19.53 13.90 24.69
C SER A 417 -20.12 12.52 24.97
N VAL A 418 -19.27 11.66 25.51
CA VAL A 418 -19.62 10.34 26.01
C VAL A 418 -18.86 10.10 27.31
N SER A 419 -19.51 9.41 28.26
CA SER A 419 -18.91 9.09 29.54
C SER A 419 -19.16 7.63 29.90
N ALA A 420 -18.18 6.98 30.52
CA ALA A 420 -18.29 5.61 31.00
C ALA A 420 -17.58 5.46 32.36
N PRO A 421 -18.18 4.74 33.33
CA PRO A 421 -17.46 4.31 34.51
C PRO A 421 -16.41 3.27 34.11
N VAL A 422 -15.18 3.41 34.63
CA VAL A 422 -14.08 2.49 34.37
C VAL A 422 -13.34 2.21 35.67
N GLN A 423 -12.82 0.98 35.80
CA GLN A 423 -11.89 0.61 36.86
C GLN A 423 -10.49 0.61 36.28
N VAL A 424 -9.58 1.46 36.75
CA VAL A 424 -8.19 1.48 36.30
C VAL A 424 -7.33 0.69 37.27
N THR A 425 -6.38 -0.10 36.77
CA THR A 425 -5.45 -0.88 37.61
C THR A 425 -4.00 -0.70 37.14
N ASP A 426 -3.09 -0.76 38.09
CA ASP A 426 -1.64 -0.85 37.89
C ASP A 426 -1.15 -2.31 37.81
N ALA A 427 -2.05 -3.29 38.05
CA ALA A 427 -1.74 -4.70 37.88
C ALA A 427 -1.63 -5.06 36.39
N GLU A 428 -0.66 -5.90 36.07
CA GLU A 428 -0.63 -6.58 34.77
C GLU A 428 -1.70 -7.67 34.78
N ILE A 429 -2.68 -7.52 33.90
CA ILE A 429 -3.80 -8.46 33.75
C ILE A 429 -3.88 -8.92 32.30
N ASP A 430 -4.45 -10.10 32.11
CA ASP A 430 -4.85 -10.60 30.80
C ASP A 430 -6.19 -9.95 30.42
N GLU A 431 -6.13 -8.73 29.89
CA GLU A 431 -7.32 -8.02 29.43
C GLU A 431 -7.70 -8.42 27.99
N PRO A 432 -9.01 -8.49 27.66
CA PRO A 432 -9.44 -8.67 26.29
C PRO A 432 -8.85 -7.57 25.40
N ARG A 433 -8.16 -7.97 24.34
CA ARG A 433 -7.60 -7.03 23.37
C ARG A 433 -8.72 -6.16 22.81
N ALA A 434 -8.63 -4.85 23.00
CA ALA A 434 -9.44 -3.94 22.22
C ALA A 434 -8.96 -3.95 20.76
N TYR A 435 -9.89 -3.88 19.83
CA TYR A 435 -9.58 -4.02 18.41
C TYR A 435 -9.60 -2.69 17.67
N GLY A 436 -8.47 -2.35 17.06
CA GLY A 436 -8.27 -1.07 16.36
C GLY A 436 -8.55 -1.10 14.87
N VAL A 437 -8.81 -2.28 14.30
CA VAL A 437 -9.10 -2.43 12.87
C VAL A 437 -10.60 -2.47 12.67
N LEU A 438 -11.13 -1.47 11.95
CA LEU A 438 -12.54 -1.30 11.66
C LEU A 438 -12.84 -1.72 10.22
N GLY A 439 -13.82 -2.61 10.05
CA GLY A 439 -14.28 -3.05 8.74
C GLY A 439 -15.79 -3.26 8.73
N MET A 440 -16.39 -3.34 7.55
CA MET A 440 -17.81 -3.72 7.40
C MET A 440 -18.05 -5.15 7.92
N ILE A 441 -17.18 -6.09 7.53
CA ILE A 441 -17.14 -7.45 8.10
C ILE A 441 -15.74 -7.72 8.64
N VAL A 442 -15.63 -8.18 9.87
CA VAL A 442 -14.34 -8.44 10.54
C VAL A 442 -14.29 -9.86 11.10
N PHE A 443 -13.43 -10.70 10.54
CA PHE A 443 -13.00 -11.98 11.10
C PHE A 443 -11.81 -11.72 12.03
N ARG A 444 -11.93 -12.13 13.29
CA ARG A 444 -11.04 -11.70 14.37
C ARG A 444 -10.51 -12.85 15.21
N GLY A 445 -9.22 -13.12 15.08
CA GLY A 445 -8.46 -13.95 16.00
C GLY A 445 -7.95 -13.19 17.22
N ASN A 446 -7.65 -13.92 18.29
CA ASN A 446 -7.20 -13.36 19.57
C ASN A 446 -5.76 -12.82 19.50
N GLY A 447 -4.93 -13.36 18.60
CA GLY A 447 -3.56 -12.92 18.40
C GLY A 447 -2.58 -13.49 19.44
N PRO A 448 -1.44 -12.80 19.70
CA PRO A 448 -0.42 -13.30 20.61
C PRO A 448 -0.89 -13.32 22.07
N VAL A 449 -0.56 -14.36 22.81
CA VAL A 449 -0.95 -14.58 24.21
C VAL A 449 0.23 -15.01 25.07
N GLY A 450 0.17 -14.72 26.37
CA GLY A 450 1.21 -15.06 27.33
C GLY A 450 2.53 -14.30 27.13
N ALA A 451 3.56 -14.69 27.87
CA ALA A 451 4.86 -14.03 27.85
C ALA A 451 5.66 -14.30 26.57
N LYS A 452 6.53 -13.36 26.21
CA LYS A 452 7.57 -13.55 25.21
C LYS A 452 8.65 -14.47 25.78
N ILE A 453 8.99 -15.53 25.07
CA ILE A 453 9.97 -16.54 25.45
C ILE A 453 11.23 -16.31 24.60
N PRO A 454 12.36 -15.86 25.19
CA PRO A 454 13.59 -15.61 24.44
C PRO A 454 14.14 -16.88 23.79
N LEU A 455 14.78 -16.72 22.63
CA LEU A 455 15.66 -17.74 22.08
C LEU A 455 16.94 -17.82 22.92
N THR A 456 17.41 -19.03 23.21
CA THR A 456 18.70 -19.28 23.89
C THR A 456 19.85 -19.51 22.92
N ARG A 457 19.54 -19.73 21.64
CA ARG A 457 20.49 -19.83 20.53
C ARG A 457 19.90 -19.18 19.27
N ASP A 458 20.77 -18.67 18.40
CA ASP A 458 20.36 -18.12 17.11
C ASP A 458 19.53 -19.13 16.29
N GLY A 459 18.38 -18.68 15.81
CA GLY A 459 17.61 -19.39 14.78
C GLY A 459 18.16 -19.01 13.42
N ALA A 460 18.94 -19.89 12.79
CA ALA A 460 19.49 -19.60 11.46
C ALA A 460 18.46 -19.90 10.36
N ARG A 461 18.55 -19.20 9.23
CA ARG A 461 17.73 -19.47 8.06
C ARG A 461 17.83 -20.95 7.65
N GLY A 462 16.66 -21.54 7.43
CA GLY A 462 16.48 -22.94 7.10
C GLY A 462 16.63 -23.90 8.30
N ASP A 463 16.86 -23.42 9.52
CA ASP A 463 16.70 -24.27 10.70
C ASP A 463 15.23 -24.70 10.80
N MET A 464 14.97 -25.96 11.13
CA MET A 464 13.62 -26.48 11.40
C MET A 464 13.42 -26.74 12.90
N SER A 465 14.19 -26.05 13.74
CA SER A 465 14.05 -26.11 15.19
C SER A 465 14.58 -24.85 15.85
N LEU A 466 13.98 -24.48 16.98
CA LEU A 466 14.38 -23.34 17.81
C LEU A 466 14.76 -23.83 19.20
N GLU A 467 15.76 -23.20 19.82
CA GLU A 467 16.10 -23.39 21.24
C GLU A 467 15.62 -22.16 22.02
N VAL A 468 14.80 -22.39 23.04
CA VAL A 468 14.10 -21.36 23.79
C VAL A 468 14.44 -21.44 25.29
N ALA A 469 14.10 -20.41 26.05
CA ALA A 469 14.28 -20.43 27.50
C ALA A 469 13.43 -21.54 28.16
N SER A 470 13.98 -22.18 29.19
CA SER A 470 13.30 -23.29 29.90
C SER A 470 12.01 -22.85 30.59
N GLY A 471 11.11 -23.81 30.83
CA GLY A 471 9.82 -23.53 31.49
C GLY A 471 8.82 -22.77 30.60
N HIS A 472 9.04 -22.76 29.29
CA HIS A 472 8.25 -22.02 28.30
C HIS A 472 6.78 -22.44 28.18
N GLY A 473 6.39 -23.65 28.61
CA GLY A 473 5.00 -24.11 28.62
C GLY A 473 4.37 -24.44 27.26
N LEU A 474 5.03 -24.10 26.14
CA LEU A 474 4.62 -24.50 24.77
C LEU A 474 4.54 -26.03 24.58
N ARG A 475 3.65 -26.47 23.69
CA ARG A 475 3.39 -27.90 23.38
C ARG A 475 3.29 -28.14 21.87
N ALA A 476 3.38 -29.40 21.46
CA ALA A 476 3.07 -29.79 20.07
C ALA A 476 1.64 -29.34 19.69
N GLY A 477 1.50 -28.80 18.48
CA GLY A 477 0.26 -28.21 17.97
C GLY A 477 0.03 -26.75 18.37
N ASP A 478 0.84 -26.19 19.28
CA ASP A 478 0.82 -24.75 19.53
C ASP A 478 1.32 -23.97 18.31
N ARG A 479 0.87 -22.73 18.21
CA ARG A 479 1.34 -21.77 17.22
C ARG A 479 2.08 -20.67 17.87
N ILE A 480 3.06 -20.17 17.16
CA ILE A 480 3.94 -19.14 17.66
C ILE A 480 4.12 -18.02 16.64
N VAL A 481 4.24 -16.81 17.17
CA VAL A 481 4.92 -15.71 16.50
C VAL A 481 6.39 -15.82 16.85
N LEU A 482 7.27 -15.87 15.85
CA LEU A 482 8.71 -15.70 16.01
C LEU A 482 9.08 -14.29 15.55
N ALA A 483 9.72 -13.50 16.40
CA ALA A 483 10.10 -12.12 16.07
C ALA A 483 11.47 -11.75 16.64
N ALA A 484 12.16 -10.84 15.93
CA ALA A 484 13.35 -10.16 16.44
C ALA A 484 13.12 -8.64 16.45
N PRO A 485 13.32 -7.95 17.58
CA PRO A 485 13.11 -6.52 17.68
C PRO A 485 14.09 -5.73 16.80
N VAL A 486 13.75 -4.48 16.52
CA VAL A 486 14.60 -3.57 15.74
C VAL A 486 15.63 -2.94 16.67
N THR A 487 16.83 -3.53 16.74
CA THR A 487 17.95 -2.99 17.53
C THR A 487 18.62 -1.81 16.81
N GLU A 488 19.44 -1.04 17.53
CA GLU A 488 20.25 0.01 16.92
C GLU A 488 21.28 -0.58 15.94
N GLU A 489 21.91 -1.68 16.32
CA GLU A 489 22.87 -2.40 15.47
C GLU A 489 22.22 -2.92 14.19
N TRP A 490 21.01 -3.48 14.29
CA TRP A 490 20.26 -3.90 13.10
C TRP A 490 19.95 -2.70 12.19
N ARG A 491 19.50 -1.58 12.76
CA ARG A 491 19.21 -0.35 11.99
C ARG A 491 20.45 0.19 11.29
N LYS A 492 21.59 0.26 11.97
CA LYS A 492 22.88 0.67 11.39
C LYS A 492 23.26 -0.25 10.23
N LEU A 493 23.20 -1.56 10.46
CA LEU A 493 23.60 -2.56 9.48
C LEU A 493 22.71 -2.54 8.23
N ARG A 494 21.42 -2.20 8.37
CA ARG A 494 20.46 -2.07 7.25
C ARG A 494 20.28 -0.63 6.77
N ARG A 495 21.06 0.31 7.31
CA ARG A 495 21.04 1.75 6.97
C ARG A 495 19.64 2.38 7.05
N VAL A 496 18.78 1.87 7.94
CA VAL A 496 17.36 2.25 8.00
C VAL A 496 17.18 3.55 8.75
N VAL A 497 16.56 4.54 8.11
CA VAL A 497 16.22 5.82 8.76
C VAL A 497 14.82 5.81 9.40
N HIS A 498 13.94 4.90 8.95
CA HIS A 498 12.61 4.71 9.55
C HIS A 498 12.73 4.27 11.02
N ARG A 499 12.00 4.94 11.91
CA ARG A 499 12.13 4.79 13.37
C ARG A 499 11.18 3.76 14.00
N GLY A 500 10.21 3.24 13.26
CA GLY A 500 9.20 2.29 13.73
C GLY A 500 9.21 0.96 12.98
N GLY A 501 8.09 0.23 12.98
CA GLY A 501 7.84 -0.89 12.08
C GLY A 501 8.27 -2.28 12.58
N THR A 502 7.90 -3.31 11.82
CA THR A 502 8.29 -4.70 12.04
C THR A 502 8.98 -5.24 10.79
N TYR A 503 10.23 -5.69 10.93
CA TYR A 503 11.08 -6.14 9.83
C TYR A 503 11.44 -7.63 9.90
N ARG A 504 11.38 -8.24 11.08
CA ARG A 504 11.72 -9.65 11.29
C ARG A 504 10.66 -10.31 12.15
N MET A 505 9.70 -10.92 11.47
CA MET A 505 8.62 -11.69 12.07
C MET A 505 8.20 -12.80 11.11
N ASN A 506 7.78 -13.95 11.65
CA ASN A 506 7.04 -14.98 10.91
C ASN A 506 6.21 -15.83 11.89
N LEU A 507 5.27 -16.62 11.37
CA LEU A 507 4.38 -17.50 12.12
C LEU A 507 4.71 -18.96 11.84
N TYR A 508 4.75 -19.80 12.88
CA TYR A 508 5.06 -21.22 12.74
C TYR A 508 4.15 -22.10 13.60
N ASP A 509 3.94 -23.33 13.14
CA ASP A 509 3.39 -24.42 13.95
C ASP A 509 4.52 -25.13 14.70
N VAL A 510 4.29 -25.44 15.98
CA VAL A 510 5.18 -26.28 16.79
C VAL A 510 4.83 -27.74 16.53
N ALA A 511 5.65 -28.43 15.74
CA ALA A 511 5.44 -29.84 15.39
C ALA A 511 5.66 -30.75 16.60
N ALA A 512 6.70 -30.49 17.40
CA ALA A 512 7.02 -31.23 18.62
C ALA A 512 7.85 -30.38 19.58
N VAL A 513 7.94 -30.83 20.83
CA VAL A 513 8.75 -30.21 21.90
C VAL A 513 9.67 -31.26 22.52
N GLU A 514 10.96 -30.99 22.51
CA GLU A 514 12.04 -31.83 23.06
C GLU A 514 12.80 -31.05 24.15
N GLY A 515 12.28 -31.04 25.38
CA GLY A 515 12.79 -30.16 26.43
C GLY A 515 12.62 -28.69 26.02
N ASP A 516 13.73 -27.94 25.96
CA ASP A 516 13.75 -26.53 25.58
C ASP A 516 13.86 -26.30 24.06
N ARG A 517 13.74 -27.38 23.27
CA ARG A 517 13.83 -27.34 21.82
C ARG A 517 12.44 -27.50 21.19
N LEU A 518 12.06 -26.55 20.34
CA LEU A 518 10.85 -26.62 19.52
C LEU A 518 11.22 -27.16 18.14
N LEU A 519 10.54 -28.22 17.69
CA LEU A 519 10.64 -28.69 16.30
C LEU A 519 9.56 -28.01 15.46
N LEU A 520 9.94 -27.57 14.26
CA LEU A 520 9.06 -26.89 13.30
C LEU A 520 8.86 -27.76 12.06
N ASP A 521 7.72 -27.59 11.41
CA ASP A 521 7.36 -28.32 10.18
C ASP A 521 7.95 -27.71 8.90
N GLU A 522 8.58 -26.53 9.02
CA GLU A 522 9.17 -25.77 7.93
C GLU A 522 10.43 -25.04 8.39
N GLY A 523 11.30 -24.68 7.44
CA GLY A 523 12.54 -23.98 7.72
C GLY A 523 12.31 -22.48 7.95
N LEU A 524 13.10 -21.87 8.84
CA LEU A 524 13.07 -20.43 9.04
C LEU A 524 13.40 -19.68 7.74
N ARG A 525 12.63 -18.64 7.40
CA ARG A 525 12.87 -17.80 6.21
C ARG A 525 14.02 -16.78 6.38
N LEU A 526 14.28 -16.38 7.62
CA LEU A 526 15.29 -15.39 8.01
C LEU A 526 16.07 -15.88 9.22
N ASP A 527 17.17 -15.19 9.51
CA ASP A 527 17.91 -15.35 10.77
C ASP A 527 17.23 -14.58 11.92
N PHE A 528 17.23 -15.20 13.11
CA PHE A 528 16.70 -14.67 14.36
C PHE A 528 17.78 -14.76 15.45
N PRO A 529 18.63 -13.72 15.60
CA PRO A 529 19.74 -13.74 16.56
C PRO A 529 19.25 -13.65 18.02
N ALA A 530 19.71 -14.57 18.87
CA ALA A 530 19.40 -14.55 20.30
C ALA A 530 19.98 -13.30 20.98
N ALA A 531 21.15 -12.84 20.54
CA ALA A 531 21.81 -11.62 21.04
C ALA A 531 20.97 -10.34 20.82
N GLU A 532 20.01 -10.38 19.88
CA GLU A 532 19.10 -9.27 19.61
C GLU A 532 17.74 -9.45 20.30
N ASN A 533 17.65 -10.33 21.30
CA ASN A 533 16.41 -10.65 22.01
C ASN A 533 15.29 -11.16 21.08
N ALA A 534 15.69 -11.97 20.09
CA ALA A 534 14.74 -12.76 19.32
C ALA A 534 13.95 -13.69 20.27
N HIS A 535 12.66 -13.82 20.03
CA HIS A 535 11.75 -14.51 20.93
C HIS A 535 10.59 -15.16 20.17
N VAL A 536 10.01 -16.17 20.80
CA VAL A 536 8.73 -16.73 20.41
C VAL A 536 7.63 -16.26 21.37
N GLN A 537 6.40 -16.14 20.89
CA GLN A 537 5.23 -15.91 21.74
C GLN A 537 4.10 -16.79 21.22
N LYS A 538 3.33 -17.40 22.13
CA LYS A 538 2.18 -18.22 21.73
C LYS A 538 1.16 -17.37 20.98
N LEU A 539 0.54 -17.94 19.94
CA LEU A 539 -0.46 -17.30 19.10
C LEU A 539 -1.76 -18.09 19.16
N HIS A 540 -2.88 -17.39 19.40
CA HIS A 540 -4.24 -17.92 19.26
C HIS A 540 -4.92 -17.26 18.05
N PRO A 541 -4.72 -17.79 16.83
CA PRO A 541 -5.38 -17.27 15.64
C PRO A 541 -6.83 -17.77 15.54
N GLN A 542 -7.65 -17.09 14.74
CA GLN A 542 -8.92 -17.63 14.25
C GLN A 542 -8.67 -18.55 13.06
N ARG A 543 -9.45 -19.63 12.93
CA ARG A 543 -9.18 -20.71 11.99
C ARG A 543 -10.36 -21.00 11.07
N HIS A 544 -10.04 -21.31 9.82
CA HIS A 544 -10.97 -21.86 8.83
C HIS A 544 -12.22 -21.00 8.60
N CYS A 545 -12.05 -19.68 8.60
CA CYS A 545 -13.14 -18.75 8.34
C CYS A 545 -13.14 -18.33 6.87
N GLY A 546 -14.33 -18.03 6.34
CA GLY A 546 -14.46 -17.68 4.93
C GLY A 546 -15.55 -16.66 4.63
N ILE A 547 -15.36 -15.93 3.53
CA ILE A 547 -16.43 -15.18 2.86
C ILE A 547 -16.47 -15.56 1.38
N GLU A 548 -17.67 -15.91 0.91
CA GLU A 548 -17.87 -16.53 -0.40
C GLU A 548 -19.05 -15.94 -1.17
N ASP A 549 -18.88 -15.82 -2.49
CA ASP A 549 -19.98 -15.71 -3.47
C ASP A 549 -21.00 -14.58 -3.22
N LEU A 550 -20.52 -13.38 -2.92
CA LEU A 550 -21.35 -12.19 -2.68
C LEU A 550 -20.62 -10.89 -3.09
N THR A 551 -21.38 -9.79 -3.15
CA THR A 551 -20.84 -8.43 -3.32
C THR A 551 -20.92 -7.65 -2.01
N LEU A 552 -19.84 -6.94 -1.67
CA LEU A 552 -19.80 -5.89 -0.65
C LEU A 552 -19.74 -4.51 -1.34
N THR A 553 -20.51 -3.54 -0.84
CA THR A 553 -20.46 -2.16 -1.32
C THR A 553 -20.45 -1.20 -0.13
N GLN A 554 -19.59 -0.19 -0.13
CA GLN A 554 -19.66 0.91 0.85
C GLN A 554 -20.31 2.13 0.22
N ALA A 555 -21.53 2.45 0.65
CA ALA A 555 -22.32 3.56 0.12
C ALA A 555 -21.87 4.93 0.65
N VAL A 556 -21.04 4.96 1.70
CA VAL A 556 -20.57 6.18 2.36
C VAL A 556 -19.05 6.21 2.38
N ASP A 557 -18.48 7.37 2.03
CA ASP A 557 -17.04 7.65 2.15
C ASP A 557 -16.63 7.72 3.62
N THR A 558 -16.18 6.58 4.12
CA THR A 558 -15.63 6.41 5.47
C THR A 558 -14.33 5.65 5.33
N ARG A 559 -13.28 5.97 6.10
CA ARG A 559 -12.05 5.17 6.14
C ARG A 559 -12.23 3.87 6.93
N VAL A 560 -13.15 3.03 6.47
CA VAL A 560 -13.47 1.70 7.01
C VAL A 560 -13.15 0.67 5.94
N HIS A 561 -12.52 -0.45 6.32
CA HIS A 561 -12.22 -1.55 5.41
C HIS A 561 -13.51 -2.27 4.98
N SER A 562 -13.55 -2.86 3.78
CA SER A 562 -14.73 -3.67 3.41
C SER A 562 -14.73 -5.03 4.11
N VAL A 563 -13.62 -5.78 4.07
CA VAL A 563 -13.49 -7.03 4.82
C VAL A 563 -12.11 -7.18 5.46
N VAL A 564 -12.10 -7.64 6.70
CA VAL A 564 -10.88 -7.80 7.51
C VAL A 564 -10.76 -9.22 8.03
N PHE A 565 -9.55 -9.78 7.98
CA PHE A 565 -9.16 -11.03 8.64
C PHE A 565 -7.93 -10.78 9.52
N GLU A 566 -8.13 -10.47 10.79
CA GLU A 566 -7.05 -10.20 11.75
C GLU A 566 -6.64 -11.50 12.45
N TYR A 567 -5.35 -11.87 12.45
CA TYR A 567 -4.83 -13.13 13.01
C TYR A 567 -5.55 -14.39 12.51
N ASN A 568 -5.73 -14.49 11.20
CA ASN A 568 -6.42 -15.61 10.60
C ASN A 568 -5.45 -16.68 10.11
N TRP A 569 -5.88 -17.93 10.21
CA TRP A 569 -5.06 -19.08 9.91
C TRP A 569 -5.87 -20.07 9.07
N GLU A 570 -5.40 -20.33 7.86
CA GLU A 570 -6.11 -21.23 6.92
C GLU A 570 -7.55 -20.75 6.62
N SER A 571 -7.72 -19.42 6.52
CA SER A 571 -8.99 -18.74 6.19
C SER A 571 -8.98 -18.26 4.74
N TRP A 572 -10.14 -17.92 4.16
CA TRP A 572 -10.22 -17.61 2.74
C TRP A 572 -11.27 -16.57 2.32
N VAL A 573 -11.04 -16.03 1.14
CA VAL A 573 -11.98 -15.21 0.36
C VAL A 573 -12.12 -15.86 -1.01
N ARG A 574 -13.35 -16.18 -1.44
CA ARG A 574 -13.59 -16.78 -2.77
C ARG A 574 -14.80 -16.18 -3.46
N GLY A 575 -14.68 -15.82 -4.74
CA GLY A 575 -15.84 -15.31 -5.49
C GLY A 575 -16.41 -14.00 -4.94
N LEU A 576 -15.61 -13.23 -4.20
CA LEU A 576 -16.03 -11.96 -3.60
C LEU A 576 -15.94 -10.84 -4.65
N LYS A 577 -16.91 -9.93 -4.65
CA LYS A 577 -16.76 -8.62 -5.29
C LYS A 577 -16.82 -7.53 -4.22
N VAL A 578 -15.88 -6.60 -4.23
CA VAL A 578 -15.96 -5.38 -3.41
C VAL A 578 -16.03 -4.18 -4.34
N VAL A 579 -16.98 -3.30 -4.08
CA VAL A 579 -17.18 -2.06 -4.84
C VAL A 579 -17.01 -0.87 -3.91
N GLN A 580 -16.14 0.05 -4.30
CA GLN A 580 -15.99 1.37 -3.69
C GLN A 580 -15.62 1.28 -2.21
N THR A 581 -14.52 0.59 -1.91
CA THR A 581 -14.03 0.47 -0.53
C THR A 581 -13.69 1.83 0.07
N GLY A 582 -13.87 1.98 1.37
CA GLY A 582 -13.52 3.18 2.11
C GLY A 582 -12.04 3.33 2.38
N ASP A 583 -11.41 2.25 2.88
CA ASP A 583 -9.96 2.12 3.02
C ASP A 583 -9.50 0.87 2.23
N LYS A 584 -8.75 -0.06 2.80
CA LYS A 584 -8.41 -1.34 2.14
C LYS A 584 -9.66 -2.22 1.89
N ALA A 585 -9.83 -2.72 0.66
CA ALA A 585 -10.99 -3.54 0.30
C ALA A 585 -10.92 -4.93 0.97
N LEU A 586 -9.72 -5.51 1.03
CA LEU A 586 -9.41 -6.71 1.79
C LEU A 586 -8.17 -6.45 2.63
N TYR A 587 -8.27 -6.70 3.94
CA TYR A 587 -7.17 -6.52 4.86
C TYR A 587 -6.99 -7.74 5.75
N MET A 588 -5.88 -8.48 5.58
CA MET A 588 -5.67 -9.75 6.28
C MET A 588 -4.43 -9.74 7.20
N PRO A 589 -4.28 -8.81 8.16
CA PRO A 589 -3.04 -8.67 8.91
C PRO A 589 -2.75 -9.85 9.84
N PHE A 590 -1.46 -10.17 10.03
CA PHE A 590 -0.98 -11.22 10.94
C PHE A 590 -1.54 -12.61 10.63
N SER A 591 -1.78 -12.90 9.36
CA SER A 591 -2.43 -14.13 8.91
C SER A 591 -1.46 -15.12 8.28
N LYS A 592 -1.78 -16.41 8.33
CA LYS A 592 -0.94 -17.47 7.74
C LYS A 592 -1.76 -18.45 6.92
N ARG A 593 -1.20 -18.90 5.78
CA ARG A 593 -1.79 -19.92 4.90
C ARG A 593 -3.22 -19.60 4.48
N CYS A 594 -3.52 -18.31 4.30
CA CYS A 594 -4.83 -17.86 3.85
C CYS A 594 -4.89 -17.76 2.33
N GLU A 595 -6.11 -17.81 1.76
CA GLU A 595 -6.32 -17.74 0.32
C GLU A 595 -7.29 -16.63 -0.12
N VAL A 596 -6.99 -16.02 -1.26
CA VAL A 596 -7.90 -15.11 -1.98
C VAL A 596 -8.03 -15.62 -3.41
N ARG A 597 -9.24 -16.06 -3.80
CA ARG A 597 -9.51 -16.70 -5.09
C ARG A 597 -10.66 -16.01 -5.82
N ASP A 598 -10.56 -15.95 -7.14
CA ASP A 598 -11.68 -15.67 -8.04
C ASP A 598 -12.45 -14.38 -7.72
N SER A 599 -11.76 -13.36 -7.21
CA SER A 599 -12.38 -12.18 -6.60
C SER A 599 -12.08 -10.89 -7.36
N VAL A 600 -12.98 -9.91 -7.24
CA VAL A 600 -12.88 -8.61 -7.93
C VAL A 600 -12.93 -7.48 -6.92
N PHE A 601 -11.99 -6.54 -6.98
CA PHE A 601 -11.97 -5.35 -6.13
C PHE A 601 -11.97 -4.08 -6.98
N ASP A 602 -13.07 -3.34 -6.94
CA ASP A 602 -13.37 -2.26 -7.90
C ASP A 602 -13.50 -0.91 -7.19
N ARG A 603 -12.50 -0.05 -7.38
CA ARG A 603 -12.36 1.32 -6.86
C ARG A 603 -12.35 1.45 -5.33
N ALA A 604 -11.86 2.61 -4.88
CA ALA A 604 -11.95 3.08 -3.51
C ALA A 604 -12.46 4.53 -3.48
N TRP A 605 -13.10 4.93 -2.38
CA TRP A 605 -13.44 6.33 -2.12
C TRP A 605 -12.18 7.19 -1.95
N CYS A 606 -11.16 6.65 -1.29
CA CYS A 606 -9.89 7.32 -1.05
C CYS A 606 -8.73 6.47 -1.59
N ASN A 607 -8.00 7.00 -2.56
CA ASN A 607 -6.82 6.38 -3.16
C ASN A 607 -5.53 7.16 -2.82
N GLU A 608 -5.48 7.73 -1.62
CA GLU A 608 -4.34 8.50 -1.11
C GLU A 608 -3.83 7.96 0.24
N GLY A 609 -2.54 8.21 0.50
CA GLY A 609 -1.88 7.76 1.72
C GLY A 609 -1.95 6.24 1.88
N ALA A 610 -2.18 5.75 3.10
CA ALA A 610 -2.17 4.31 3.43
C ALA A 610 -3.43 3.51 2.99
N SER A 611 -4.17 4.00 1.97
CA SER A 611 -5.50 3.50 1.60
C SER A 611 -5.57 2.88 0.21
N ALA A 612 -6.65 2.13 -0.09
CA ALA A 612 -6.91 1.46 -1.36
C ALA A 612 -5.86 0.40 -1.75
N TYR A 613 -5.48 -0.44 -0.78
CA TYR A 613 -4.48 -1.50 -0.97
C TYR A 613 -5.16 -2.86 -1.14
N ILE A 614 -4.58 -3.70 -2.01
CA ILE A 614 -4.91 -5.13 -2.13
C ILE A 614 -3.64 -5.97 -2.07
N GLY A 615 -3.58 -6.87 -1.10
CA GLY A 615 -2.43 -7.74 -0.88
C GLY A 615 -2.27 -8.11 0.58
N TRP A 616 -1.03 -8.12 1.07
CA TRP A 616 -0.66 -8.76 2.33
C TRP A 616 0.12 -7.83 3.25
N GLU A 617 -0.25 -7.83 4.54
CA GLU A 617 0.46 -7.11 5.59
C GLU A 617 0.70 -8.06 6.76
N HIS A 618 1.92 -8.13 7.29
CA HIS A 618 2.29 -9.09 8.34
C HIS A 618 1.80 -10.53 8.06
N SER A 619 1.74 -10.96 6.80
CA SER A 619 1.13 -12.24 6.44
C SER A 619 2.14 -13.20 5.86
N PHE A 620 1.90 -14.50 6.05
CA PHE A 620 2.90 -15.52 5.82
C PHE A 620 2.33 -16.71 5.07
N ASP A 621 3.00 -17.09 3.99
CA ASP A 621 2.63 -18.26 3.20
C ASP A 621 1.17 -18.21 2.67
N CYS A 622 0.66 -17.01 2.40
CA CYS A 622 -0.69 -16.81 1.85
C CYS A 622 -0.68 -16.83 0.32
N LEU A 623 -1.82 -17.17 -0.28
CA LEU A 623 -1.99 -17.29 -1.73
C LEU A 623 -3.09 -16.37 -2.24
N MET A 624 -2.78 -15.59 -3.27
CA MET A 624 -3.75 -14.83 -4.04
C MET A 624 -3.71 -15.30 -5.49
N GLU A 625 -4.83 -15.74 -6.04
CA GLU A 625 -4.91 -16.23 -7.42
C GLU A 625 -6.23 -15.84 -8.07
N ASN A 626 -6.18 -15.55 -9.38
CA ASN A 626 -7.34 -15.15 -10.18
C ASN A 626 -8.11 -13.97 -9.57
N VAL A 627 -7.38 -12.95 -9.14
CA VAL A 627 -7.93 -11.70 -8.63
C VAL A 627 -7.86 -10.63 -9.70
N THR A 628 -8.91 -9.82 -9.81
CA THR A 628 -8.91 -8.61 -10.65
C THR A 628 -9.11 -7.37 -9.79
N THR A 629 -8.30 -6.34 -9.98
CA THR A 629 -8.51 -5.03 -9.36
C THR A 629 -8.69 -3.93 -10.39
N HIS A 630 -9.49 -2.93 -10.05
CA HIS A 630 -9.63 -1.69 -10.83
C HIS A 630 -9.45 -0.50 -9.91
N ASP A 631 -8.61 0.46 -10.33
CA ASP A 631 -8.48 1.78 -9.71
C ASP A 631 -8.18 1.70 -8.19
N MET A 632 -7.38 0.71 -7.80
CA MET A 632 -6.77 0.65 -6.48
C MET A 632 -5.43 1.37 -6.50
N ARG A 633 -4.98 1.87 -5.34
CA ARG A 633 -3.72 2.62 -5.28
C ARG A 633 -2.52 1.70 -5.51
N HIS A 634 -2.39 0.68 -4.66
CA HIS A 634 -1.32 -0.32 -4.74
C HIS A 634 -1.92 -1.72 -4.73
N ALA A 635 -1.78 -2.42 -5.85
CA ALA A 635 -2.31 -3.76 -6.04
C ALA A 635 -1.49 -4.50 -7.12
N PRO A 636 -0.86 -5.64 -6.80
CA PRO A 636 -0.77 -6.21 -5.47
C PRO A 636 0.25 -5.45 -4.59
N VAL A 637 0.08 -5.49 -3.27
CA VAL A 637 1.06 -4.94 -2.32
C VAL A 637 1.44 -5.95 -1.24
N VAL A 638 2.72 -6.00 -0.88
CA VAL A 638 3.19 -6.67 0.33
C VAL A 638 3.85 -5.66 1.26
N GLN A 639 3.55 -5.74 2.57
CA GLN A 639 4.14 -4.84 3.56
C GLN A 639 4.37 -5.50 4.93
N TRP A 640 5.30 -4.93 5.68
CA TRP A 640 5.62 -5.22 7.08
C TRP A 640 5.87 -6.70 7.38
N SER A 641 7.10 -7.17 7.20
CA SER A 641 7.57 -8.55 7.41
C SER A 641 6.89 -9.63 6.57
N THR A 642 5.85 -9.31 5.78
CA THR A 642 5.16 -10.25 4.90
C THR A 642 6.16 -11.07 4.09
N SER A 643 6.05 -12.40 4.19
CA SER A 643 7.01 -13.30 3.54
C SER A 643 6.42 -14.64 3.14
N GLY A 644 6.98 -15.22 2.09
CA GLY A 644 6.52 -16.51 1.57
C GLY A 644 5.17 -16.46 0.85
N CYS A 645 4.56 -15.29 0.67
CA CYS A 645 3.27 -15.19 -0.01
C CYS A 645 3.44 -15.34 -1.53
N VAL A 646 2.44 -15.93 -2.17
CA VAL A 646 2.36 -16.10 -3.63
C VAL A 646 1.16 -15.31 -4.15
N ILE A 647 1.39 -14.47 -5.15
CA ILE A 647 0.35 -13.73 -5.87
C ILE A 647 0.51 -14.08 -7.34
N ARG A 648 -0.52 -14.70 -7.92
CA ARG A 648 -0.41 -15.29 -9.26
C ARG A 648 -1.64 -15.16 -10.13
N ASP A 649 -1.44 -15.29 -11.43
CA ASP A 649 -2.49 -15.34 -12.47
C ASP A 649 -3.62 -14.31 -12.22
N SER A 650 -3.22 -13.08 -11.89
CA SER A 650 -4.12 -11.99 -11.46
C SER A 650 -3.88 -10.73 -12.30
N VAL A 651 -4.89 -9.86 -12.38
CA VAL A 651 -4.89 -8.66 -13.22
C VAL A 651 -5.13 -7.41 -12.37
N PHE A 652 -4.26 -6.43 -12.49
CA PHE A 652 -4.28 -5.21 -11.68
C PHE A 652 -4.32 -3.99 -12.59
N HIS A 653 -5.51 -3.42 -12.76
CA HIS A 653 -5.73 -2.26 -13.61
C HIS A 653 -5.59 -0.96 -12.82
N ASN A 654 -4.83 -0.02 -13.39
CA ASN A 654 -4.59 1.31 -12.83
C ASN A 654 -3.99 1.25 -11.41
N SER A 655 -3.05 0.32 -11.21
CA SER A 655 -2.37 0.08 -9.94
C SER A 655 -0.91 -0.31 -10.20
N ASP A 656 -0.02 0.02 -9.28
CA ASP A 656 1.35 -0.51 -9.26
C ASP A 656 1.49 -1.67 -8.28
N ALA A 657 2.33 -2.62 -8.64
CA ALA A 657 2.72 -3.71 -7.75
C ALA A 657 3.82 -3.25 -6.80
N GLN A 658 3.71 -3.54 -5.49
CA GLN A 658 4.65 -2.99 -4.52
C GLN A 658 5.17 -3.97 -3.46
N TRP A 659 6.45 -3.81 -3.14
CA TRP A 659 7.05 -4.14 -1.86
C TRP A 659 7.12 -2.84 -1.06
N HIS A 660 6.10 -2.60 -0.26
CA HIS A 660 5.80 -1.24 0.18
C HIS A 660 6.61 -0.82 1.40
N ALA A 661 6.83 -1.71 2.38
CA ALA A 661 7.51 -1.37 3.63
C ALA A 661 8.00 -2.61 4.41
N GLY A 662 8.97 -2.43 5.30
CA GLY A 662 9.20 -3.33 6.43
C GLY A 662 9.81 -4.70 6.12
N TRP A 663 10.83 -4.78 5.27
CA TRP A 663 11.61 -6.01 4.99
C TRP A 663 10.83 -7.20 4.42
N THR A 664 9.85 -6.95 3.57
CA THR A 664 9.15 -8.06 2.91
C THR A 664 10.12 -8.90 2.07
N ASN A 665 10.02 -10.23 2.18
CA ASN A 665 11.03 -11.16 1.65
C ASN A 665 10.41 -12.46 1.15
N GLU A 666 11.09 -13.13 0.23
CA GLU A 666 10.69 -14.46 -0.27
C GLU A 666 9.25 -14.55 -0.81
N ASN A 667 8.69 -13.44 -1.30
CA ASN A 667 7.37 -13.41 -1.94
C ASN A 667 7.50 -13.68 -3.45
N LEU A 668 6.49 -14.32 -4.04
CA LEU A 668 6.41 -14.64 -5.47
C LEU A 668 5.28 -13.86 -6.12
N PHE A 669 5.61 -13.01 -7.10
CA PHE A 669 4.66 -12.44 -8.04
C PHE A 669 4.84 -13.17 -9.38
N GLU A 670 3.85 -13.95 -9.82
CA GLU A 670 3.98 -14.72 -11.05
C GLU A 670 2.77 -14.67 -11.99
N GLY A 671 2.99 -14.68 -13.30
CA GLY A 671 1.88 -14.72 -14.28
C GLY A 671 1.00 -13.46 -14.30
N LEU A 672 1.34 -12.41 -13.54
CA LEU A 672 0.51 -11.24 -13.34
C LEU A 672 0.35 -10.40 -14.60
N VAL A 673 -0.76 -9.68 -14.70
CA VAL A 673 -0.91 -8.51 -15.58
C VAL A 673 -1.02 -7.28 -14.69
N VAL A 674 -0.10 -6.32 -14.84
CA VAL A 674 -0.09 -5.07 -14.07
C VAL A 674 -0.10 -3.92 -15.06
N GLU A 675 -1.08 -3.03 -14.92
CA GLU A 675 -1.25 -1.84 -15.77
C GLU A 675 -1.21 -0.61 -14.87
N SER A 676 -0.03 -0.04 -14.68
CA SER A 676 0.17 1.11 -13.79
C SER A 676 0.06 2.44 -14.54
N SER A 677 -0.75 3.36 -14.00
CA SER A 677 -0.76 4.78 -14.35
C SER A 677 -0.78 5.65 -13.09
N HIS A 678 -0.96 6.97 -13.21
CA HIS A 678 -1.14 7.86 -12.05
C HIS A 678 -2.60 8.06 -11.67
N ASP A 679 -3.53 7.61 -12.51
CA ASP A 679 -4.94 7.99 -12.42
C ASP A 679 -5.61 7.39 -11.16
N GLY A 680 -5.11 6.24 -10.70
CA GLY A 680 -5.61 5.50 -9.54
C GLY A 680 -4.88 5.80 -8.23
N GLY A 681 -4.03 6.82 -8.17
CA GLY A 681 -3.20 7.15 -6.98
C GLY A 681 -1.91 6.34 -6.87
N SER A 682 -1.67 5.45 -7.82
CA SER A 682 -0.43 4.70 -8.00
C SER A 682 0.77 5.63 -8.30
N TYR A 683 2.00 5.16 -8.03
CA TYR A 683 3.20 5.94 -8.35
C TYR A 683 3.54 5.97 -9.84
N GLY A 684 2.85 5.18 -10.67
CA GLY A 684 3.06 5.03 -12.12
C GLY A 684 4.25 4.16 -12.51
N ASN A 685 4.93 3.55 -11.53
CA ASN A 685 5.95 2.54 -11.79
C ASN A 685 5.26 1.20 -12.02
N GLY A 686 5.81 0.34 -12.87
CA GLY A 686 5.24 -1.00 -13.06
C GLY A 686 5.31 -1.80 -11.77
N MET A 687 6.46 -1.71 -11.12
CA MET A 687 6.73 -2.31 -9.82
C MET A 687 7.63 -1.39 -8.98
N TRP A 688 7.37 -1.30 -7.67
CA TRP A 688 8.12 -0.43 -6.77
C TRP A 688 8.49 -1.08 -5.44
N SER A 689 9.72 -0.87 -5.00
CA SER A 689 10.20 -1.18 -3.66
C SER A 689 10.76 0.07 -2.98
N SER A 690 10.35 0.30 -1.73
CA SER A 690 10.98 1.30 -0.86
C SER A 690 12.47 0.99 -0.57
N GLY A 691 13.20 2.01 -0.12
CA GLY A 691 14.65 1.96 0.16
C GLY A 691 15.00 2.28 1.63
N PRO A 692 16.28 2.10 2.02
CA PRO A 692 16.76 2.35 3.38
C PRO A 692 16.62 3.81 3.85
N GLU A 693 16.70 4.76 2.91
CA GLU A 693 16.53 6.20 3.14
C GLU A 693 15.07 6.63 3.31
N ASP A 694 14.11 5.74 3.06
CA ASP A 694 12.70 6.06 3.17
C ASP A 694 12.27 6.08 4.65
N GLY A 695 12.08 7.29 5.19
CA GLY A 695 11.65 7.51 6.57
C GLY A 695 10.22 7.07 6.87
N ALA A 696 9.38 6.84 5.86
CA ALA A 696 8.01 6.37 6.03
C ALA A 696 7.91 4.83 5.99
N HIS A 697 8.69 4.19 5.11
CA HIS A 697 8.48 2.78 4.77
C HIS A 697 9.65 1.85 5.17
N GLY A 698 10.89 2.36 5.14
CA GLY A 698 12.09 1.53 5.27
C GLY A 698 12.28 0.55 4.11
N PRO A 699 13.37 -0.23 4.09
CA PRO A 699 13.74 -1.10 2.96
C PRO A 699 13.00 -2.45 2.94
N ASN A 700 13.15 -3.18 1.82
CA ASN A 700 12.59 -4.53 1.64
C ASN A 700 13.66 -5.62 1.58
N GLY A 701 13.28 -6.81 2.03
CA GLY A 701 14.18 -7.91 2.31
C GLY A 701 14.61 -8.68 1.07
N PRO A 702 15.35 -9.77 1.28
CA PRO A 702 15.93 -10.55 0.20
C PRO A 702 14.89 -11.38 -0.55
N ARG A 703 15.30 -11.89 -1.72
CA ARG A 703 14.69 -13.07 -2.37
C ARG A 703 13.24 -12.96 -2.83
N ASN A 704 12.73 -11.75 -3.03
CA ASN A 704 11.48 -11.60 -3.76
C ASN A 704 11.66 -11.99 -5.23
N VAL A 705 10.62 -12.56 -5.82
CA VAL A 705 10.65 -13.16 -7.15
C VAL A 705 9.55 -12.59 -8.02
N VAL A 706 9.90 -12.17 -9.23
CA VAL A 706 9.00 -11.73 -10.29
C VAL A 706 9.18 -12.67 -11.48
N TYR A 707 8.16 -13.48 -11.76
CA TYR A 707 8.26 -14.59 -12.71
C TYR A 707 7.13 -14.55 -13.74
N HIS A 708 7.47 -14.50 -15.03
CA HIS A 708 6.48 -14.69 -16.10
C HIS A 708 5.29 -13.69 -16.09
N CYS A 709 5.51 -12.47 -15.60
CA CYS A 709 4.52 -11.39 -15.55
C CYS A 709 4.48 -10.56 -16.86
N ASN A 710 3.39 -9.80 -17.06
CA ASN A 710 3.25 -8.75 -18.09
C ASN A 710 2.93 -7.42 -17.41
N ILE A 711 3.88 -6.50 -17.42
CA ILE A 711 3.81 -5.23 -16.70
C ILE A 711 3.80 -4.10 -17.71
N THR A 712 2.90 -3.14 -17.54
CA THR A 712 2.88 -1.87 -18.26
C THR A 712 2.95 -0.72 -17.26
N SER A 713 3.76 0.29 -17.56
CA SER A 713 3.94 1.45 -16.68
C SER A 713 4.11 2.75 -17.44
N THR A 714 3.68 3.85 -16.82
CA THR A 714 3.92 5.21 -17.33
C THR A 714 5.31 5.73 -16.99
N LYS A 715 5.96 5.21 -15.94
CA LYS A 715 7.33 5.56 -15.52
C LYS A 715 8.33 4.41 -15.67
N VAL A 716 8.93 3.96 -14.57
CA VAL A 716 9.95 2.90 -14.51
C VAL A 716 9.28 1.54 -14.63
N GLY A 717 9.98 0.55 -15.21
CA GLY A 717 9.52 -0.83 -15.23
C GLY A 717 9.51 -1.43 -13.82
N LEU A 718 10.69 -1.58 -13.22
CA LEU A 718 10.88 -2.03 -11.84
C LEU A 718 11.85 -1.12 -11.09
N TRP A 719 11.37 -0.53 -9.98
CA TRP A 719 12.16 0.28 -9.07
C TRP A 719 12.57 -0.52 -7.83
N MET A 720 13.88 -0.77 -7.66
CA MET A 720 14.44 -1.45 -6.49
C MET A 720 15.17 -0.42 -5.62
N GLY A 721 14.46 0.04 -4.58
CA GLY A 721 14.89 1.14 -3.71
C GLY A 721 16.10 0.82 -2.83
N GLY A 722 16.46 -0.45 -2.62
CA GLY A 722 17.69 -0.81 -1.93
C GLY A 722 17.54 -1.74 -0.76
N MET A 723 18.70 -2.20 -0.31
CA MET A 723 18.89 -3.23 0.69
C MET A 723 18.26 -4.59 0.29
N ASN A 724 18.07 -4.76 -1.02
CA ASN A 724 17.48 -5.92 -1.65
C ASN A 724 18.62 -6.88 -2.05
N GLU A 725 18.60 -8.11 -1.56
CA GLU A 725 19.58 -9.14 -1.97
C GLU A 725 18.91 -10.23 -2.80
N ASN A 726 19.53 -10.61 -3.91
CA ASN A 726 19.16 -11.76 -4.74
C ASN A 726 17.67 -11.86 -5.10
N TRP A 727 17.07 -10.73 -5.46
CA TRP A 727 15.81 -10.74 -6.18
C TRP A 727 15.96 -11.41 -7.54
N LEU A 728 14.93 -12.17 -7.93
CA LEU A 728 14.88 -12.94 -9.16
C LEU A 728 13.86 -12.32 -10.10
N ILE A 729 14.31 -11.74 -11.21
CA ILE A 729 13.46 -11.10 -12.22
C ILE A 729 13.56 -11.92 -13.49
N LEU A 730 12.63 -12.87 -13.68
CA LEU A 730 12.78 -13.96 -14.62
C LEU A 730 11.61 -14.05 -15.60
N TYR A 731 11.92 -14.10 -16.89
CA TYR A 731 10.96 -14.38 -17.97
C TYR A 731 9.75 -13.44 -17.99
N ASN A 732 9.91 -12.18 -17.63
CA ASN A 732 8.83 -11.19 -17.63
C ASN A 732 8.76 -10.42 -18.94
N ARG A 733 7.62 -9.78 -19.19
CA ARG A 733 7.47 -8.70 -20.17
C ARG A 733 7.20 -7.40 -19.43
N PHE A 734 7.95 -6.36 -19.76
CA PHE A 734 7.72 -5.00 -19.30
C PHE A 734 7.51 -4.07 -20.51
N VAL A 735 6.50 -3.22 -20.46
CA VAL A 735 6.31 -2.06 -21.33
C VAL A 735 6.44 -0.82 -20.48
N VAL A 736 7.43 0.00 -20.80
CA VAL A 736 7.91 1.06 -19.92
C VAL A 736 7.78 2.38 -20.65
N GLY A 737 7.04 3.30 -20.04
CA GLY A 737 6.92 4.68 -20.49
C GLY A 737 8.23 5.44 -20.25
N ARG A 738 8.21 6.37 -19.30
CA ARG A 738 9.32 7.27 -19.00
C ARG A 738 10.23 6.72 -17.90
N GLY A 739 11.35 6.10 -18.27
CA GLY A 739 12.38 5.65 -17.32
C GLY A 739 13.17 4.43 -17.80
N PRO A 740 14.08 3.89 -16.97
CA PRO A 740 14.73 2.64 -17.28
C PRO A 740 13.77 1.46 -17.10
N ALA A 741 14.13 0.34 -17.72
CA ALA A 741 13.47 -0.93 -17.50
C ALA A 741 13.60 -1.40 -16.05
N VAL A 742 14.81 -1.31 -15.49
CA VAL A 742 15.09 -1.63 -14.09
C VAL A 742 15.99 -0.55 -13.49
N LEU A 743 15.63 -0.07 -12.31
CA LEU A 743 16.51 0.71 -11.44
C LEU A 743 16.86 -0.10 -10.20
N ALA A 744 18.14 -0.10 -9.84
CA ALA A 744 18.65 -0.67 -8.60
C ALA A 744 19.54 0.36 -7.90
N LYS A 745 19.41 0.53 -6.57
CA LYS A 745 20.28 1.42 -5.79
C LYS A 745 20.46 0.95 -4.35
N SER A 746 21.36 1.60 -3.61
CA SER A 746 21.51 1.52 -2.16
C SER A 746 21.60 0.08 -1.63
N ALA A 747 22.64 -0.66 -2.02
CA ALA A 747 22.81 -2.10 -1.76
C ALA A 747 21.65 -2.95 -2.30
N SER A 748 21.30 -2.75 -3.57
CA SER A 748 20.51 -3.69 -4.37
C SER A 748 21.48 -4.62 -5.11
N PHE A 749 21.75 -5.82 -4.59
CA PHE A 749 22.88 -6.64 -5.02
C PHE A 749 22.53 -8.11 -5.24
N ASP A 750 23.38 -8.80 -5.98
CA ASP A 750 23.26 -10.23 -6.30
C ASP A 750 21.98 -10.64 -7.03
N HIS A 751 21.30 -9.71 -7.69
CA HIS A 751 20.09 -10.00 -8.47
C HIS A 751 20.38 -10.88 -9.70
N ILE A 752 19.38 -11.69 -10.09
CA ILE A 752 19.39 -12.42 -11.35
C ILE A 752 18.26 -11.85 -12.21
N ILE A 753 18.63 -11.19 -13.31
CA ILE A 753 17.71 -10.61 -14.28
C ILE A 753 17.88 -11.41 -15.58
N GLN A 754 16.97 -12.35 -15.84
CA GLN A 754 17.15 -13.35 -16.90
C GLN A 754 15.92 -13.57 -17.76
N GLY A 755 16.10 -13.66 -19.08
CA GLY A 755 15.07 -14.11 -20.01
C GLY A 755 13.92 -13.12 -20.22
N ASN A 756 14.06 -11.87 -19.77
CA ASN A 756 12.98 -10.87 -19.84
C ASN A 756 12.91 -10.19 -21.22
N VAL A 757 11.75 -9.61 -21.50
CA VAL A 757 11.49 -8.71 -22.63
C VAL A 757 11.13 -7.34 -22.09
N PHE A 758 11.97 -6.35 -22.33
CA PHE A 758 11.74 -4.97 -21.96
C PHE A 758 11.43 -4.16 -23.22
N VAL A 759 10.27 -3.51 -23.27
CA VAL A 759 9.84 -2.62 -24.34
C VAL A 759 9.88 -1.20 -23.80
N LEU A 760 10.79 -0.39 -24.31
CA LEU A 760 10.98 1.00 -23.92
C LEU A 760 10.23 1.87 -24.93
N LEU A 761 9.28 2.69 -24.45
CA LEU A 761 8.50 3.58 -25.32
C LEU A 761 9.21 4.90 -25.60
N GLU A 762 10.04 5.36 -24.66
CA GLU A 762 10.82 6.59 -24.74
C GLU A 762 12.32 6.33 -24.58
N PRO A 763 13.19 7.18 -25.16
CA PRO A 763 14.63 7.08 -24.93
C PRO A 763 14.97 7.41 -23.49
N TYR A 764 15.87 6.61 -22.90
CA TYR A 764 16.41 6.86 -21.57
C TYR A 764 17.93 6.60 -21.58
N PRO A 765 18.74 7.28 -20.73
CA PRO A 765 20.20 7.15 -20.76
C PRO A 765 20.74 5.71 -20.65
N ALA A 766 20.04 4.80 -19.96
CA ALA A 766 20.36 3.37 -19.97
C ALA A 766 19.12 2.52 -19.66
N ALA A 767 18.96 1.36 -20.29
CA ALA A 767 17.82 0.49 -19.99
C ALA A 767 17.86 -0.12 -18.58
N ILE A 768 19.06 -0.47 -18.09
CA ILE A 768 19.31 -0.94 -16.72
C ILE A 768 20.14 0.13 -16.01
N TYR A 769 19.63 0.66 -14.90
CA TYR A 769 20.31 1.72 -14.14
C TYR A 769 20.73 1.22 -12.75
N LEU A 770 22.04 1.16 -12.51
CA LEU A 770 22.65 0.72 -11.25
C LEU A 770 23.22 1.93 -10.51
N GLY A 771 22.43 2.49 -9.60
CA GLY A 771 22.59 3.84 -9.07
C GLY A 771 23.71 4.03 -8.04
N SER A 772 24.17 2.98 -7.35
CA SER A 772 25.22 3.07 -6.32
C SER A 772 26.29 1.98 -6.50
N ARG A 773 27.53 2.25 -6.06
CA ARG A 773 28.70 1.37 -6.20
C ARG A 773 28.55 0.02 -5.51
N ASP A 774 27.73 -0.04 -4.45
CA ASP A 774 27.42 -1.27 -3.73
C ASP A 774 26.34 -2.15 -4.40
N CYS A 775 25.82 -1.78 -5.58
CA CYS A 775 24.94 -2.63 -6.39
C CYS A 775 25.71 -3.70 -7.18
N ILE A 776 26.48 -4.52 -6.48
CA ILE A 776 27.40 -5.50 -7.08
C ILE A 776 26.76 -6.87 -7.32
N GLY A 777 27.47 -7.73 -8.04
CA GLY A 777 27.07 -9.12 -8.23
C GLY A 777 25.87 -9.33 -9.16
N ILE A 778 25.27 -8.29 -9.72
CA ILE A 778 24.07 -8.43 -10.56
C ILE A 778 24.40 -9.22 -11.84
N GLU A 779 23.53 -10.16 -12.20
CA GLU A 779 23.59 -10.90 -13.45
C GLU A 779 22.48 -10.45 -14.41
N LEU A 780 22.87 -10.12 -15.64
CA LEU A 780 21.97 -9.75 -16.72
C LEU A 780 22.16 -10.75 -17.87
N VAL A 781 21.20 -11.65 -18.05
CA VAL A 781 21.37 -12.85 -18.89
C VAL A 781 20.21 -13.04 -19.86
N ASN A 782 20.48 -13.12 -21.16
CA ASN A 782 19.48 -13.46 -22.20
C ASN A 782 18.22 -12.58 -22.17
N ASN A 783 18.37 -11.26 -21.97
CA ASN A 783 17.25 -10.32 -22.00
C ASN A 783 17.15 -9.63 -23.37
N ARG A 784 15.92 -9.33 -23.80
CA ARG A 784 15.64 -8.57 -25.02
C ARG A 784 15.16 -7.17 -24.63
N PHE A 785 15.76 -6.15 -25.23
CA PHE A 785 15.40 -4.74 -25.07
C PHE A 785 14.93 -4.19 -26.41
N VAL A 786 13.67 -3.78 -26.50
CA VAL A 786 13.04 -3.33 -27.74
C VAL A 786 12.67 -1.86 -27.61
N GLY A 787 13.03 -1.03 -28.60
CA GLY A 787 12.72 0.41 -28.62
C GLY A 787 13.97 1.29 -28.73
N PRO A 788 13.89 2.59 -28.37
CA PRO A 788 14.96 3.56 -28.55
C PRO A 788 16.04 3.45 -27.45
N VAL A 789 16.68 2.28 -27.36
CA VAL A 789 17.73 1.98 -26.36
C VAL A 789 19.11 2.22 -26.98
N SER A 790 19.81 3.25 -26.53
CA SER A 790 21.19 3.54 -26.97
C SER A 790 22.25 2.88 -26.10
N GLN A 791 21.93 2.59 -24.85
CA GLN A 791 22.85 2.04 -23.87
C GLN A 791 22.11 1.03 -23.00
N LEU A 792 22.71 -0.17 -22.85
CA LEU A 792 22.11 -1.24 -22.06
C LEU A 792 22.17 -0.92 -20.56
N THR A 793 23.37 -0.63 -20.06
CA THR A 793 23.60 -0.47 -18.61
C THR A 793 24.28 0.85 -18.32
N GLY A 794 23.82 1.56 -17.28
CA GLY A 794 24.37 2.84 -16.82
C GLY A 794 24.33 2.96 -15.29
N GLY A 795 24.85 4.06 -14.77
CA GLY A 795 24.99 4.30 -13.32
C GLY A 795 26.43 4.12 -12.83
N ALA A 796 26.58 3.87 -11.53
CA ALA A 796 27.87 3.86 -10.82
C ALA A 796 28.67 2.56 -10.99
N ILE A 797 28.02 1.46 -11.37
CA ILE A 797 28.62 0.13 -11.47
C ILE A 797 28.06 -0.64 -12.67
N ARG A 798 28.74 -1.72 -13.06
CA ARG A 798 28.29 -2.63 -14.13
C ARG A 798 27.85 -3.99 -13.57
N PRO A 799 27.01 -4.75 -14.28
CA PRO A 799 26.68 -6.12 -13.91
C PRO A 799 27.94 -6.97 -13.80
N ALA A 800 27.97 -7.89 -12.85
CA ALA A 800 29.04 -8.88 -12.72
C ALA A 800 29.03 -9.89 -13.88
N VAL A 801 27.85 -10.17 -14.42
CA VAL A 801 27.66 -10.99 -15.62
C VAL A 801 26.73 -10.25 -16.58
N GLU A 802 27.17 -10.06 -17.81
CA GLU A 802 26.36 -9.56 -18.92
C GLU A 802 26.51 -10.51 -20.10
N TRP A 803 25.48 -11.32 -20.40
CA TRP A 803 25.57 -12.39 -21.40
C TRP A 803 24.29 -12.53 -22.22
N ASP A 804 24.43 -12.64 -23.55
CA ASP A 804 23.35 -12.82 -24.55
C ASP A 804 22.19 -11.80 -24.44
N ASN A 805 22.44 -10.59 -23.94
CA ASN A 805 21.46 -9.51 -23.97
C ASN A 805 21.43 -8.85 -25.34
N ARG A 806 20.23 -8.50 -25.83
CA ARG A 806 20.04 -7.97 -27.19
C ARG A 806 19.24 -6.67 -27.17
N ILE A 807 19.78 -5.63 -27.80
CA ILE A 807 19.07 -4.39 -28.11
C ILE A 807 18.51 -4.48 -29.54
N LEU A 808 17.21 -4.24 -29.69
CA LEU A 808 16.46 -4.37 -30.94
C LEU A 808 15.68 -3.08 -31.19
N ALA A 809 15.77 -2.52 -32.38
CA ALA A 809 14.95 -1.35 -32.74
C ALA A 809 13.44 -1.70 -32.83
N SER A 810 13.14 -2.93 -33.25
CA SER A 810 11.80 -3.53 -33.30
C SER A 810 11.92 -5.06 -33.29
N GLY A 811 10.86 -5.78 -32.96
CA GLY A 811 10.88 -7.25 -32.95
C GLY A 811 9.71 -7.85 -32.19
N ASP A 812 9.81 -9.15 -31.92
CA ASP A 812 8.85 -9.86 -31.08
C ASP A 812 8.87 -9.31 -29.65
N ILE A 813 7.74 -8.73 -29.25
CA ILE A 813 7.51 -8.16 -27.92
C ILE A 813 6.66 -9.07 -27.05
N ASN A 814 6.34 -10.29 -27.46
CA ASN A 814 5.47 -11.16 -26.67
C ASN A 814 6.11 -11.55 -25.34
N ARG A 815 5.26 -11.94 -24.38
CA ARG A 815 5.72 -12.52 -23.11
C ARG A 815 6.62 -13.74 -23.42
N PRO A 816 7.81 -13.85 -22.80
CA PRO A 816 8.74 -14.93 -23.10
C PRO A 816 8.21 -16.28 -22.59
N HIS A 817 8.76 -17.37 -23.12
CA HIS A 817 8.38 -18.74 -22.75
C HIS A 817 9.37 -19.29 -21.71
N PRO A 818 9.01 -19.34 -20.42
CA PRO A 818 9.86 -19.94 -19.39
C PRO A 818 9.93 -21.47 -19.49
N PRO A 819 10.90 -22.13 -18.81
CA PRO A 819 10.99 -23.59 -18.73
C PRO A 819 9.74 -24.27 -18.15
N VAL A 820 9.07 -23.60 -17.21
CA VAL A 820 7.75 -23.99 -16.67
C VAL A 820 6.88 -22.75 -16.58
N ARG A 821 5.56 -22.88 -16.75
CA ARG A 821 4.66 -21.72 -16.76
C ARG A 821 4.59 -21.01 -15.39
N SER A 822 4.62 -21.76 -14.30
CA SER A 822 4.51 -21.31 -12.92
C SER A 822 5.52 -22.08 -12.07
N ILE A 823 6.27 -21.35 -11.24
CA ILE A 823 7.18 -21.97 -10.27
C ILE A 823 6.39 -22.49 -9.09
N TYR A 824 5.31 -21.82 -8.70
CA TYR A 824 4.44 -22.29 -7.63
C TYR A 824 3.82 -23.66 -7.97
N ASP A 825 3.17 -23.80 -9.13
CA ASP A 825 2.57 -25.08 -9.57
C ASP A 825 3.63 -26.18 -9.65
N TRP A 826 4.79 -25.89 -10.24
CA TRP A 826 5.89 -26.85 -10.29
C TRP A 826 6.32 -27.31 -8.89
N GLN A 827 6.40 -26.40 -7.91
CA GLN A 827 6.67 -26.78 -6.52
C GLN A 827 5.54 -27.60 -5.89
N GLN A 828 4.27 -27.32 -6.22
CA GLN A 828 3.14 -28.11 -5.72
C GLN A 828 3.12 -29.52 -6.31
N GLU A 829 3.36 -29.67 -7.61
CA GLU A 829 3.48 -30.95 -8.30
C GLU A 829 4.65 -31.79 -7.75
N ASN A 830 5.73 -31.13 -7.32
CA ASN A 830 6.92 -31.76 -6.75
C ASN A 830 6.95 -31.76 -5.22
N ARG A 831 5.84 -31.41 -4.55
CA ARG A 831 5.77 -31.10 -3.11
C ARG A 831 6.40 -32.18 -2.24
N GLU A 832 6.04 -33.44 -2.46
CA GLU A 832 6.52 -34.54 -1.61
C GLU A 832 8.04 -34.72 -1.72
N ARG A 833 8.60 -34.62 -2.94
CA ARG A 833 10.04 -34.71 -3.18
C ARG A 833 10.75 -33.56 -2.48
N ILE A 834 10.27 -32.33 -2.70
CA ILE A 834 10.86 -31.12 -2.11
C ILE A 834 10.83 -31.18 -0.58
N GLN A 835 9.71 -31.61 0.02
CA GLN A 835 9.61 -31.73 1.48
C GLN A 835 10.49 -32.85 2.06
N ARG A 836 10.73 -33.94 1.31
CA ARG A 836 11.73 -34.96 1.70
C ARG A 836 13.14 -34.38 1.69
N GLU A 837 13.51 -33.67 0.62
CA GLU A 837 14.82 -32.99 0.52
C GLU A 837 15.00 -31.95 1.64
N GLN A 838 13.95 -31.19 1.96
CA GLN A 838 13.93 -30.23 3.05
C GLN A 838 14.29 -30.89 4.39
N ARG A 839 13.60 -31.98 4.74
CA ARG A 839 13.86 -32.74 5.98
C ARG A 839 15.27 -33.32 6.00
N GLN A 840 15.75 -33.83 4.87
CA GLN A 840 17.12 -34.35 4.76
C GLN A 840 18.16 -33.27 5.05
N ARG A 841 18.06 -32.10 4.40
CA ARG A 841 18.99 -30.97 4.63
C ARG A 841 18.98 -30.49 6.09
N ALA A 842 17.80 -30.46 6.72
CA ALA A 842 17.68 -30.11 8.13
C ALA A 842 18.37 -31.15 9.04
N ALA A 843 18.25 -32.45 8.72
CA ALA A 843 18.93 -33.52 9.44
C ALA A 843 20.46 -33.46 9.27
N ASP A 844 20.95 -33.24 8.06
CA ASP A 844 22.40 -33.17 7.77
C ASP A 844 23.07 -32.00 8.52
N ARG A 845 22.39 -30.84 8.58
CA ARG A 845 22.85 -29.70 9.39
C ARG A 845 22.86 -29.99 10.89
N ARG A 846 21.94 -30.82 11.39
CA ARG A 846 21.94 -31.26 12.80
C ARG A 846 23.17 -32.10 13.12
N THR A 847 23.56 -33.01 12.23
CA THR A 847 24.76 -33.85 12.43
C THR A 847 26.05 -33.04 12.43
N LEU A 848 26.13 -31.96 11.64
CA LEU A 848 27.30 -31.05 11.62
C LEU A 848 27.40 -30.15 12.86
N ARG A 849 26.29 -29.88 13.57
CA ARG A 849 26.24 -29.01 14.76
C ARG A 849 26.35 -29.75 16.10
N LEU A 850 26.31 -31.08 16.12
CA LEU A 850 26.61 -31.85 17.33
C LEU A 850 28.13 -31.98 17.47
N PRO A 851 28.77 -31.46 18.53
CA PRO A 851 30.14 -31.86 18.81
C PRO A 851 30.15 -33.37 19.06
N ASN A 852 31.08 -34.09 18.42
CA ASN A 852 31.34 -35.51 18.65
C ASN A 852 31.47 -35.80 20.16
N ARG A 853 30.37 -36.17 20.83
CA ARG A 853 30.37 -36.73 22.20
C ARG A 853 30.68 -38.23 22.18
N LEU A 854 31.68 -38.62 21.38
CA LEU A 854 32.22 -39.98 21.32
C LEU A 854 33.75 -39.88 21.22
N ALA A 855 34.39 -39.36 22.26
CA ALA A 855 35.85 -39.43 22.41
C ALA A 855 36.35 -39.41 23.88
N ASP A 856 35.49 -39.56 24.90
CA ASP A 856 35.92 -39.53 26.32
C ASP A 856 35.60 -40.81 27.10
N HIS A 857 35.57 -41.96 26.44
CA HIS A 857 35.60 -43.27 27.10
C HIS A 857 36.55 -44.23 26.39
N ALA A 858 37.84 -43.92 26.42
CA ALA A 858 38.91 -44.91 26.23
C ALA A 858 40.23 -44.41 26.88
N GLY A 859 40.60 -45.03 27.99
CA GLY A 859 41.89 -44.84 28.68
C GLY A 859 41.74 -44.06 29.99
N ALA A 860 42.13 -44.55 31.17
CA ALA A 860 43.07 -45.62 31.49
C ALA A 860 42.84 -46.11 32.95
N PRO A 861 43.69 -47.01 33.47
CA PRO A 861 43.38 -48.34 34.04
C PRO A 861 42.47 -48.41 35.27
#